data_AF-A0A0J1FRP5-F1
#
_entry.id   AF-A0A0J1FRP5-F1
#
_cell.length_a   1.000
_cell.length_b   1.000
_cell.length_c   1.000
_cell.angle_alpha   90.00
_cell.angle_beta   90.00
_cell.angle_gamma   90.00
#
_symmetry.space_group_name_H-M   'P 1'
#
loop_
_entity.id
_entity.type
_entity.pdbx_description
1 polymer ?
#
loop_
_entity_poly.entity_id
_entity_poly.type
_entity_poly.pdbx_seq_one_letter_code
_entity_poly.pdbx_strand_id
1 'polypeptide(L)'
;MELFDEVKNRYFHIVFKVLNECEKGLSRKDIIKIVDEEEFQEKVVGKDFQTFAGLLLNQYDGRKNLNLLQLKNEAYYPAVMGDKRPPVPVRLTSIEKAWLNSLLNEETLKLLLSDTTRAKLKDALQSAGYPDTGRIIDITNQSTLPEIEDLETYKYNLKILLAAIQREKSIKYSNVDRFGNEYCEKRALPIRMEYSLKDGRFRVSMYSLDEERPVMANVFSLSKIEIEENDEKVIDRRGAIRLIHKHRYSQEPIVIEVTDKKAAMERCFMSFSAMERYSRCIGEDQYEMKLFYYTFEEEEIIRKILALGPYVKVVSPPRVIDEVVKRIRRALDLNNCNLYPEEGRKMIELNGKYNSAKVYTDKLEPEVAAQVMELCNQEFCKDSKIAIMPDTHAGKGCVIGFTADLGDKVIPNIVGVDIGCGMTTVELGKVDLDLRQMDDVIRQWIPSGMNVHEGRIAKFPKLQELHCYRALKDTRRIERSIGTLGGGNHFIEVDRDDDSNLYLVIHSGSRNLGKQVAEYYQNLAIDLCSGKAEYYELRDKIISAYKKEGKRQLIQGALKELKKKYDALMPEYPRDLCFLTGAYKEKYLHDMNICQEYAVLNRQTMANMILEKFLDKKLEDFSYFNTIHNYINFKDNIIRKGSISAYEGERVLIPINMRDGSILAVGLGNPDWNYSAPHGAGRLMSRSKAKESLTLEDYEKSMEGIFSTSVNESTLDEAPMAYKPMGEIIDNIQDAVKILKLIKPIYNFKAGI
;
A
#
# COMPACT_ATOMS: atom_id res chain seq x y z
N MET A 1 -17.89 -10.91 -0.89
CA MET A 1 -17.92 -12.30 -0.39
C MET A 1 -18.49 -12.28 1.03
N GLU A 2 -19.73 -11.80 1.19
CA GLU A 2 -20.42 -11.69 2.50
C GLU A 2 -21.02 -13.03 2.99
N LEU A 3 -20.72 -14.12 2.30
CA LEU A 3 -21.44 -15.39 2.40
C LEU A 3 -21.01 -16.28 3.56
N PHE A 4 -19.90 -15.95 4.22
CA PHE A 4 -19.38 -16.63 5.41
C PHE A 4 -19.12 -15.65 6.56
N ASP A 5 -19.93 -14.58 6.63
CA ASP A 5 -19.89 -13.64 7.74
C ASP A 5 -20.32 -14.37 9.04
N GLU A 6 -19.34 -14.67 9.90
CA GLU A 6 -19.55 -15.30 11.21
C GLU A 6 -20.60 -14.54 12.06
N VAL A 7 -20.72 -13.23 11.88
CA VAL A 7 -21.66 -12.38 12.63
C VAL A 7 -23.10 -12.61 12.17
N LYS A 8 -23.34 -12.72 10.85
CA LYS A 8 -24.70 -12.91 10.32
C LYS A 8 -25.24 -14.32 10.52
N ASN A 9 -24.40 -15.37 10.48
CA ASN A 9 -24.86 -16.76 10.60
C ASN A 9 -25.09 -17.22 12.04
N ARG A 10 -24.39 -16.66 13.03
CA ARG A 10 -24.45 -17.12 14.41
C ARG A 10 -25.84 -17.01 15.05
N TYR A 11 -26.54 -15.90 14.84
CA TYR A 11 -27.92 -15.74 15.33
C TYR A 11 -28.89 -16.73 14.66
N PHE A 12 -28.74 -17.02 13.36
CA PHE A 12 -29.52 -18.08 12.69
C PHE A 12 -29.24 -19.46 13.29
N HIS A 13 -27.98 -19.77 13.60
CA HIS A 13 -27.61 -21.01 14.29
C HIS A 13 -28.24 -21.12 15.68
N ILE A 14 -28.27 -20.04 16.46
CA ILE A 14 -28.90 -20.03 17.79
C ILE A 14 -30.42 -20.29 17.65
N VAL A 15 -31.11 -19.61 16.72
CA VAL A 15 -32.54 -19.88 16.44
C VAL A 15 -32.75 -21.34 16.04
N PHE A 16 -31.94 -21.86 15.10
CA PHE A 16 -32.03 -23.23 14.62
C PHE A 16 -31.81 -24.26 15.74
N LYS A 17 -30.81 -24.04 16.59
CA LYS A 17 -30.50 -24.91 17.74
C LYS A 17 -31.65 -24.91 18.74
N VAL A 18 -32.12 -23.73 19.15
CA VAL A 18 -33.24 -23.58 20.09
C VAL A 18 -34.50 -24.28 19.57
N LEU A 19 -34.86 -24.12 18.29
CA LEU A 19 -36.06 -24.74 17.70
C LEU A 19 -36.01 -26.27 17.68
N ASN A 20 -34.83 -26.85 17.50
CA ASN A 20 -34.67 -28.29 17.43
C ASN A 20 -34.49 -28.93 18.81
N GLU A 21 -33.84 -28.23 19.76
CA GLU A 21 -33.69 -28.72 21.13
C GLU A 21 -34.98 -28.57 21.95
N CYS A 22 -35.84 -27.60 21.62
CA CYS A 22 -37.13 -27.40 22.29
C CYS A 22 -38.24 -28.37 21.82
N GLU A 23 -37.96 -29.34 20.95
CA GLU A 23 -38.92 -30.38 20.52
C GLU A 23 -39.61 -31.07 21.71
N LYS A 24 -38.85 -31.33 22.78
CA LYS A 24 -39.34 -31.97 24.02
C LYS A 24 -39.78 -30.99 25.12
N GLY A 25 -39.79 -29.70 24.82
CA GLY A 25 -40.00 -28.62 25.78
C GLY A 25 -38.70 -28.19 26.45
N LEU A 26 -38.38 -26.90 26.38
CA LEU A 26 -37.26 -26.29 27.11
C LEU A 26 -37.74 -25.21 28.07
N SER A 27 -37.08 -25.11 29.23
CA SER A 27 -37.37 -24.02 30.17
C SER A 27 -36.83 -22.70 29.63
N ARG A 28 -37.37 -21.58 30.13
CA ARG A 28 -36.85 -20.23 29.85
C ARG A 28 -35.35 -20.13 30.17
N LYS A 29 -34.91 -20.73 31.27
CA LYS A 29 -33.52 -20.67 31.75
C LYS A 29 -32.56 -21.40 30.79
N ASP A 30 -32.99 -22.53 30.25
CA ASP A 30 -32.18 -23.31 29.32
C ASP A 30 -32.03 -22.61 27.97
N ILE A 31 -33.09 -21.96 27.48
CA ILE A 31 -33.02 -21.15 26.25
C ILE A 31 -32.08 -19.96 26.44
N ILE A 32 -32.18 -19.25 27.57
CA ILE A 32 -31.26 -18.13 27.87
C ILE A 32 -29.81 -18.62 27.95
N LYS A 33 -29.57 -19.79 28.55
CA LYS A 33 -28.24 -20.40 28.61
C LYS A 33 -27.69 -20.70 27.22
N ILE A 34 -28.49 -21.28 26.33
CA ILE A 34 -28.08 -21.55 24.93
C ILE A 34 -27.73 -20.25 24.21
N VAL A 35 -28.50 -19.17 24.44
CA VAL A 35 -28.21 -17.85 23.87
C VAL A 35 -26.92 -17.27 24.45
N ASP A 36 -26.77 -17.22 25.77
CA ASP A 36 -25.59 -16.63 26.44
C ASP A 36 -24.28 -17.41 26.14
N GLU A 37 -24.34 -18.73 25.89
CA GLU A 37 -23.18 -19.54 25.51
C GLU A 37 -22.70 -19.28 24.08
N GLU A 38 -23.59 -18.84 23.18
CA GLU A 38 -23.31 -18.74 21.74
C GLU A 38 -23.46 -17.33 21.15
N GLU A 39 -24.04 -16.38 21.88
CA GLU A 39 -24.16 -14.96 21.51
C GLU A 39 -22.82 -14.21 21.65
N PHE A 40 -22.65 -13.12 20.91
CA PHE A 40 -21.44 -12.28 20.98
C PHE A 40 -21.30 -11.56 22.34
N GLN A 41 -20.05 -11.35 22.79
CA GLN A 41 -19.76 -10.64 24.06
C GLN A 41 -20.24 -9.19 24.06
N GLU A 42 -20.20 -8.51 22.91
CA GLU A 42 -20.85 -7.22 22.71
C GLU A 42 -22.33 -7.46 22.39
N LYS A 43 -23.18 -7.33 23.41
CA LYS A 43 -24.63 -7.40 23.24
C LYS A 43 -25.06 -6.21 22.39
N VAL A 44 -25.34 -6.43 21.10
CA VAL A 44 -25.95 -5.40 20.24
C VAL A 44 -27.38 -5.22 20.70
N VAL A 45 -27.56 -4.33 21.67
CA VAL A 45 -28.88 -3.85 22.07
C VAL A 45 -29.32 -2.88 20.99
N GLY A 46 -30.35 -3.23 20.22
CA GLY A 46 -30.96 -2.32 19.25
C GLY A 46 -31.39 -1.01 19.92
N LYS A 47 -31.62 0.06 19.13
CA LYS A 47 -32.06 1.39 19.64
C LYS A 47 -33.31 1.35 20.53
N ASP A 48 -34.02 0.23 20.57
CA ASP A 48 -35.24 -0.06 21.29
C ASP A 48 -35.06 -0.93 22.55
N PHE A 49 -33.82 -1.17 23.01
CA PHE A 49 -33.50 -1.93 24.24
C PHE A 49 -34.00 -3.39 24.25
N GLN A 50 -34.29 -3.98 23.09
CA GLN A 50 -34.72 -5.37 22.98
C GLN A 50 -33.51 -6.32 22.95
N THR A 51 -33.65 -7.44 23.65
CA THR A 51 -32.63 -8.51 23.69
C THR A 51 -32.99 -9.61 22.72
N PHE A 52 -31.99 -10.26 22.12
CA PHE A 52 -32.21 -11.38 21.21
C PHE A 52 -32.97 -12.55 21.88
N ALA A 53 -32.61 -12.86 23.15
CA ALA A 53 -33.37 -13.81 23.97
C ALA A 53 -34.84 -13.39 24.14
N GLY A 54 -35.12 -12.11 24.34
CA GLY A 54 -36.48 -11.57 24.44
C GLY A 54 -37.29 -11.74 23.13
N LEU A 55 -36.65 -11.53 21.97
CA LEU A 55 -37.27 -11.72 20.65
C LEU A 55 -37.64 -13.18 20.39
N LEU A 56 -36.78 -14.11 20.81
CA LEU A 56 -36.98 -15.57 20.72
C LEU A 56 -38.08 -16.08 21.66
N LEU A 57 -38.09 -15.57 22.90
CA LEU A 57 -39.04 -15.98 23.96
C LEU A 57 -40.40 -15.29 23.85
N ASN A 58 -40.62 -14.53 22.77
CA ASN A 58 -41.82 -13.75 22.49
C ASN A 58 -42.21 -12.76 23.61
N GLN A 59 -41.25 -12.02 24.15
CA GLN A 59 -41.46 -11.12 25.31
C GLN A 59 -41.96 -9.71 24.94
N TYR A 60 -42.13 -9.40 23.66
CA TYR A 60 -42.49 -8.06 23.17
C TYR A 60 -43.83 -8.07 22.42
N ASP A 61 -44.36 -6.89 22.05
CA ASP A 61 -45.68 -6.79 21.40
C ASP A 61 -45.66 -7.15 19.90
N GLY A 62 -46.62 -7.98 19.48
CA GLY A 62 -47.02 -8.19 18.09
C GLY A 62 -45.90 -8.61 17.14
N ARG A 63 -45.66 -7.79 16.10
CA ARG A 63 -44.70 -8.06 15.00
C ARG A 63 -43.23 -7.95 15.41
N LYS A 64 -42.95 -7.59 16.67
CA LYS A 64 -41.58 -7.46 17.19
C LYS A 64 -40.99 -8.79 17.64
N ASN A 65 -41.80 -9.82 17.87
CA ASN A 65 -41.32 -11.16 18.20
C ASN A 65 -41.02 -11.99 16.95
N LEU A 66 -40.13 -12.98 17.10
CA LEU A 66 -39.92 -13.99 16.06
C LEU A 66 -41.11 -14.95 15.92
N ASN A 67 -41.85 -15.19 17.01
CA ASN A 67 -43.03 -16.07 17.05
C ASN A 67 -42.74 -17.51 16.60
N LEU A 68 -41.49 -17.96 16.78
CA LEU A 68 -41.04 -19.30 16.41
C LEU A 68 -41.21 -20.33 17.53
N LEU A 69 -41.52 -19.88 18.75
CA LEU A 69 -41.76 -20.73 19.93
C LEU A 69 -43.19 -20.55 20.47
N GLN A 70 -43.73 -21.60 21.10
CA GLN A 70 -45.01 -21.61 21.81
C GLN A 70 -44.79 -22.04 23.26
N LEU A 71 -45.30 -21.26 24.21
CA LEU A 71 -45.25 -21.60 25.63
C LEU A 71 -46.44 -22.50 25.99
N LYS A 72 -46.18 -23.69 26.52
CA LYS A 72 -47.17 -24.64 27.05
C LYS A 72 -46.65 -25.25 28.34
N ASN A 73 -47.43 -25.23 29.42
CA ASN A 73 -47.05 -25.82 30.71
C ASN A 73 -45.64 -25.39 31.18
N GLU A 74 -45.36 -24.07 31.16
CA GLU A 74 -44.08 -23.47 31.56
C GLU A 74 -42.84 -23.86 30.73
N ALA A 75 -43.02 -24.63 29.65
CA ALA A 75 -41.98 -25.00 28.70
C ALA A 75 -42.26 -24.45 27.29
N TYR A 76 -41.20 -24.09 26.59
CA TYR A 76 -41.27 -23.62 25.21
C TYR A 76 -41.10 -24.79 24.24
N TYR A 77 -41.95 -24.81 23.21
CA TYR A 77 -41.97 -25.77 22.12
C TYR A 77 -41.85 -25.05 20.77
N PRO A 78 -41.40 -25.69 19.70
CA PRO A 78 -41.34 -25.04 18.40
C PRO A 78 -42.75 -24.78 17.88
N ALA A 79 -42.98 -23.57 17.36
CA ALA A 79 -44.23 -23.22 16.69
C ALA A 79 -44.38 -23.92 15.32
N VAL A 80 -43.25 -24.36 14.76
CA VAL A 80 -43.17 -25.11 13.49
C VAL A 80 -42.99 -26.59 13.83
N MET A 81 -44.05 -27.38 13.65
CA MET A 81 -44.02 -28.83 13.79
C MET A 81 -43.81 -29.45 12.41
N GLY A 82 -42.78 -30.27 12.24
CA GLY A 82 -42.55 -31.04 11.01
C GLY A 82 -42.64 -32.55 11.27
N ASP A 83 -43.03 -33.32 10.25
CA ASP A 83 -43.11 -34.80 10.32
C ASP A 83 -41.73 -35.51 10.31
N LYS A 84 -40.64 -34.75 10.29
CA LYS A 84 -39.25 -35.23 10.19
C LYS A 84 -38.42 -34.74 11.37
N ARG A 85 -37.46 -35.57 11.84
CA ARG A 85 -36.45 -35.17 12.83
C ARG A 85 -35.15 -34.76 12.13
N PRO A 86 -34.59 -33.57 12.41
CA PRO A 86 -35.07 -32.55 13.35
C PRO A 86 -36.25 -31.72 12.81
N PRO A 87 -37.10 -31.10 13.68
CA PRO A 87 -38.36 -30.44 13.28
C PRO A 87 -38.17 -29.29 12.28
N VAL A 88 -37.03 -28.60 12.33
CA VAL A 88 -36.58 -27.69 11.28
C VAL A 88 -35.40 -28.33 10.52
N PRO A 89 -35.56 -28.71 9.25
CA PRO A 89 -34.47 -29.31 8.49
C PRO A 89 -33.39 -28.28 8.16
N VAL A 90 -32.12 -28.71 8.18
CA VAL A 90 -31.00 -27.89 7.67
C VAL A 90 -31.24 -27.62 6.19
N ARG A 91 -31.41 -26.35 5.82
CA ARG A 91 -31.53 -25.92 4.41
C ARG A 91 -30.30 -25.16 4.00
N LEU A 92 -29.49 -25.80 3.16
CA LEU A 92 -28.38 -25.16 2.48
C LEU A 92 -28.91 -24.33 1.31
N THR A 93 -28.37 -23.13 1.15
CA THR A 93 -28.55 -22.27 -0.02
C THR A 93 -27.99 -22.93 -1.28
N SER A 94 -28.40 -22.46 -2.46
CA SER A 94 -27.88 -22.98 -3.73
C SER A 94 -26.35 -22.84 -3.83
N ILE A 95 -25.78 -21.80 -3.24
CA ILE A 95 -24.34 -21.55 -3.28
C ILE A 95 -23.55 -22.40 -2.29
N GLU A 96 -24.09 -22.67 -1.09
CA GLU A 96 -23.48 -23.62 -0.14
C GLU A 96 -23.52 -25.04 -0.71
N LYS A 97 -24.62 -25.42 -1.36
CA LYS A 97 -24.71 -26.71 -2.08
C LYS A 97 -23.71 -26.79 -3.21
N ALA A 98 -23.54 -25.72 -3.98
CA ALA A 98 -22.59 -25.62 -5.07
C ALA A 98 -21.12 -25.74 -4.57
N TRP A 99 -20.81 -25.09 -3.45
CA TRP A 99 -19.51 -25.19 -2.78
C TRP A 99 -19.24 -26.59 -2.21
N LEU A 100 -20.21 -27.20 -1.51
CA LEU A 100 -20.10 -28.58 -1.02
C LEU A 100 -19.94 -29.58 -2.17
N ASN A 101 -20.69 -29.40 -3.26
CA ASN A 101 -20.54 -30.21 -4.46
C ASN A 101 -19.14 -30.04 -5.05
N SER A 102 -18.57 -28.83 -4.96
CA SER A 102 -17.20 -28.59 -5.39
C SER A 102 -16.17 -29.37 -4.56
N LEU A 103 -16.30 -29.24 -3.24
CA LEU A 103 -15.47 -29.96 -2.28
C LEU A 103 -15.51 -31.49 -2.45
N LEU A 104 -16.64 -32.08 -2.81
CA LEU A 104 -16.74 -33.54 -3.03
C LEU A 104 -15.87 -34.08 -4.16
N ASN A 105 -15.35 -33.20 -5.02
CA ASN A 105 -14.42 -33.54 -6.10
C ASN A 105 -12.95 -33.38 -5.69
N GLU A 106 -12.66 -32.73 -4.55
CA GLU A 106 -11.30 -32.61 -4.00
C GLU A 106 -10.75 -33.97 -3.54
N GLU A 107 -9.48 -34.21 -3.83
CA GLU A 107 -8.83 -35.49 -3.56
C GLU A 107 -8.68 -35.77 -2.06
N THR A 108 -8.40 -34.72 -1.28
CA THR A 108 -8.32 -34.77 0.19
C THR A 108 -9.62 -35.24 0.83
N LEU A 109 -10.78 -34.91 0.26
CA LEU A 109 -12.08 -35.33 0.78
C LEU A 109 -12.38 -36.81 0.54
N LYS A 110 -11.75 -37.41 -0.49
CA LYS A 110 -11.76 -38.87 -0.70
C LYS A 110 -11.08 -39.63 0.45
N LEU A 111 -10.21 -38.97 1.21
CA LEU A 111 -9.51 -39.56 2.36
C LEU A 111 -10.38 -39.57 3.62
N LEU A 112 -11.35 -38.65 3.72
CA LEU A 112 -12.18 -38.44 4.90
C LEU A 112 -13.52 -39.18 4.85
N LEU A 113 -14.15 -39.23 3.67
CA LEU A 113 -15.50 -39.77 3.52
C LEU A 113 -15.48 -41.13 2.82
N SER A 114 -16.31 -42.07 3.29
CA SER A 114 -16.54 -43.32 2.58
C SER A 114 -17.17 -43.10 1.21
N ASP A 115 -16.90 -43.98 0.26
CA ASP A 115 -17.50 -43.88 -1.09
C ASP A 115 -19.03 -43.93 -1.04
N THR A 116 -19.59 -44.69 -0.10
CA THR A 116 -21.04 -44.72 0.17
C THR A 116 -21.59 -43.37 0.62
N THR A 117 -20.88 -42.67 1.52
CA THR A 117 -21.28 -41.34 2.00
C THR A 117 -21.15 -40.31 0.89
N ARG A 118 -20.05 -40.36 0.12
CA ARG A 118 -19.83 -39.48 -1.03
C ARG A 118 -20.89 -39.66 -2.10
N ALA A 119 -21.29 -40.89 -2.41
CA ALA A 119 -22.36 -41.17 -3.37
C ALA A 119 -23.69 -40.56 -2.91
N LYS A 120 -24.06 -40.72 -1.64
CA LYS A 120 -25.27 -40.11 -1.06
C LYS A 120 -25.22 -38.58 -1.10
N LEU A 121 -24.07 -37.98 -0.79
CA LEU A 121 -23.92 -36.53 -0.83
C LEU A 121 -23.95 -35.98 -2.26
N LYS A 122 -23.34 -36.68 -3.23
CA LYS A 122 -23.42 -36.30 -4.65
C LYS A 122 -24.85 -36.36 -5.17
N ASP A 123 -25.60 -37.39 -4.80
CA ASP A 123 -27.02 -37.52 -5.14
C ASP A 123 -27.85 -36.37 -4.54
N ALA A 124 -27.65 -36.08 -3.25
CA ALA A 124 -28.34 -34.98 -2.56
C ALA A 124 -28.01 -33.58 -3.10
N LEU A 125 -26.88 -33.41 -3.79
CA LEU A 125 -26.40 -32.13 -4.31
C LEU A 125 -26.55 -31.97 -5.83
N GLN A 126 -27.13 -32.95 -6.55
CA GLN A 126 -27.28 -32.95 -8.02
C GLN A 126 -27.87 -31.68 -8.61
N SER A 127 -28.76 -30.98 -7.89
CA SER A 127 -29.44 -29.77 -8.36
C SER A 127 -28.63 -28.48 -8.24
N ALA A 128 -27.44 -28.52 -7.64
CA ALA A 128 -26.57 -27.35 -7.49
C ALA A 128 -25.40 -27.40 -8.49
N GLY A 129 -25.27 -26.34 -9.30
CA GLY A 129 -24.16 -26.19 -10.24
C GLY A 129 -22.79 -26.21 -9.56
N TYR A 130 -21.73 -26.46 -10.32
CA TYR A 130 -20.35 -26.54 -9.84
C TYR A 130 -19.60 -25.23 -10.19
N PRO A 131 -19.22 -24.39 -9.22
CA PRO A 131 -18.26 -23.33 -9.45
C PRO A 131 -16.87 -23.98 -9.55
N ASP A 132 -16.19 -23.75 -10.67
CA ASP A 132 -14.82 -24.20 -10.86
C ASP A 132 -13.88 -23.43 -9.93
N THR A 133 -13.65 -23.97 -8.74
CA THR A 133 -12.83 -23.36 -7.68
C THR A 133 -11.38 -23.20 -8.12
N GLY A 134 -10.88 -24.08 -9.01
CA GLY A 134 -9.52 -23.99 -9.57
C GLY A 134 -9.33 -22.82 -10.55
N ARG A 135 -10.41 -22.30 -11.14
CA ARG A 135 -10.40 -21.07 -11.96
C ARG A 135 -10.55 -19.78 -11.16
N ILE A 136 -11.06 -19.87 -9.93
CA ILE A 136 -11.46 -18.71 -9.11
C ILE A 136 -10.45 -18.45 -7.98
N ILE A 137 -9.78 -19.49 -7.48
CA ILE A 137 -8.87 -19.42 -6.35
C ILE A 137 -7.44 -19.72 -6.83
N ASP A 138 -6.60 -18.70 -6.86
CA ASP A 138 -5.18 -18.82 -7.21
C ASP A 138 -4.36 -19.07 -5.92
N ILE A 139 -3.77 -20.26 -5.79
CA ILE A 139 -2.99 -20.65 -4.59
C ILE A 139 -1.51 -20.46 -4.90
N THR A 140 -0.92 -19.40 -4.36
CA THR A 140 0.52 -19.13 -4.44
C THR A 140 1.24 -19.69 -3.19
N ASN A 141 2.51 -20.10 -3.33
CA ASN A 141 3.37 -20.63 -2.25
C ASN A 141 3.04 -22.03 -1.68
N GLN A 142 2.80 -23.03 -2.52
CA GLN A 142 2.73 -24.44 -2.07
C GLN A 142 4.13 -25.00 -1.79
N SER A 143 4.27 -25.80 -0.73
CA SER A 143 5.49 -26.57 -0.46
C SER A 143 5.33 -28.00 -0.98
N THR A 144 6.24 -28.46 -1.84
CA THR A 144 6.31 -29.86 -2.29
C THR A 144 6.84 -30.73 -1.15
N LEU A 145 5.97 -31.54 -0.56
CA LEU A 145 6.34 -32.64 0.35
C LEU A 145 6.39 -33.97 -0.42
N PRO A 146 7.09 -35.01 0.10
CA PRO A 146 7.11 -36.35 -0.51
C PRO A 146 5.69 -36.88 -0.72
N GLU A 147 5.47 -37.59 -1.84
CA GLU A 147 4.19 -38.25 -2.11
C GLU A 147 3.84 -39.23 -0.99
N ILE A 148 2.55 -39.35 -0.69
CA ILE A 148 2.08 -40.38 0.24
C ILE A 148 2.12 -41.70 -0.54
N GLU A 149 3.18 -42.49 -0.34
CA GLU A 149 3.41 -43.75 -1.05
C GLU A 149 2.32 -44.80 -0.76
N ASP A 150 1.78 -44.82 0.47
CA ASP A 150 0.71 -45.73 0.90
C ASP A 150 -0.54 -44.98 1.37
N LEU A 151 -1.43 -44.71 0.41
CA LEU A 151 -2.69 -44.00 0.64
C LEU A 151 -3.67 -44.79 1.53
N GLU A 152 -3.61 -46.12 1.52
CA GLU A 152 -4.53 -46.96 2.29
C GLU A 152 -4.16 -46.97 3.77
N THR A 153 -2.87 -47.08 4.08
CA THR A 153 -2.37 -46.90 5.46
C THR A 153 -2.65 -45.49 5.97
N TYR A 154 -2.48 -44.46 5.14
CA TYR A 154 -2.81 -43.08 5.51
C TYR A 154 -4.29 -42.90 5.86
N LYS A 155 -5.20 -43.44 5.03
CA LYS A 155 -6.66 -43.44 5.30
C LYS A 155 -6.99 -44.22 6.57
N TYR A 156 -6.35 -45.36 6.78
CA TYR A 156 -6.56 -46.19 7.97
C TYR A 156 -6.17 -45.44 9.25
N ASN A 157 -4.97 -44.86 9.28
CA ASN A 157 -4.48 -44.04 10.38
C ASN A 157 -5.45 -42.90 10.69
N LEU A 158 -5.91 -42.19 9.67
CA LEU A 158 -6.82 -41.07 9.81
C LEU A 158 -8.18 -41.50 10.41
N LYS A 159 -8.72 -42.65 9.99
CA LYS A 159 -9.96 -43.21 10.57
C LYS A 159 -9.80 -43.61 12.02
N ILE A 160 -8.68 -44.23 12.39
CA ILE A 160 -8.40 -44.62 13.77
C ILE A 160 -8.28 -43.40 14.67
N LEU A 161 -7.52 -42.38 14.25
CA LEU A 161 -7.35 -41.14 15.00
C LEU A 161 -8.69 -40.42 15.20
N LEU A 162 -9.52 -40.35 14.15
CA LEU A 162 -10.87 -39.79 14.24
C LEU A 162 -11.75 -40.56 15.24
N ALA A 163 -11.73 -41.89 15.18
CA ALA A 163 -12.48 -42.73 16.10
C ALA A 163 -11.99 -42.57 17.55
N ALA A 164 -10.68 -42.48 17.78
CA ALA A 164 -10.09 -42.23 19.09
C ALA A 164 -10.52 -40.87 19.67
N ILE A 165 -10.48 -39.81 18.85
CA ILE A 165 -10.93 -38.46 19.25
C ILE A 165 -12.42 -38.46 19.59
N GLN A 166 -13.26 -39.12 18.79
CA GLN A 166 -14.71 -39.18 18.99
C GLN A 166 -15.09 -39.98 20.24
N ARG A 167 -14.37 -41.07 20.51
CA ARG A 167 -14.60 -41.95 21.68
C ARG A 167 -13.86 -41.48 22.93
N GLU A 168 -13.03 -40.45 22.82
CA GLU A 168 -12.15 -39.95 23.88
C GLU A 168 -11.29 -41.08 24.51
N LYS A 169 -10.62 -41.83 23.64
CA LYS A 169 -9.74 -42.96 24.01
C LYS A 169 -8.28 -42.66 23.65
N SER A 170 -7.35 -43.16 24.47
CA SER A 170 -5.93 -43.14 24.12
C SER A 170 -5.64 -44.03 22.92
N ILE A 171 -4.49 -43.76 22.30
CA ILE A 171 -3.91 -44.58 21.24
C ILE A 171 -2.52 -45.03 21.65
N LYS A 172 -2.15 -46.22 21.18
CA LYS A 172 -0.76 -46.65 21.05
C LYS A 172 -0.29 -46.33 19.63
N TYR A 173 0.90 -45.75 19.48
CA TYR A 173 1.44 -45.36 18.18
C TYR A 173 2.97 -45.47 18.14
N SER A 174 3.50 -45.63 16.94
CA SER A 174 4.93 -45.41 16.66
C SER A 174 5.10 -44.23 15.70
N ASN A 175 6.20 -43.49 15.80
CA ASN A 175 6.46 -42.31 14.99
C ASN A 175 7.95 -42.16 14.71
N VAL A 176 8.31 -41.63 13.54
CA VAL A 176 9.65 -41.12 13.27
C VAL A 176 9.53 -39.61 13.06
N ASP A 177 10.21 -38.83 13.88
CA ASP A 177 10.16 -37.38 13.75
C ASP A 177 11.00 -36.85 12.57
N ARG A 178 10.92 -35.54 12.32
CA ARG A 178 11.66 -34.87 11.24
C ARG A 178 13.19 -34.91 11.39
N PHE A 179 13.70 -35.26 12.56
CA PHE A 179 15.12 -35.38 12.86
C PHE A 179 15.59 -36.84 12.82
N GLY A 180 14.70 -37.78 12.50
CA GLY A 180 15.00 -39.21 12.44
C GLY A 180 14.92 -39.92 13.79
N ASN A 181 14.36 -39.29 14.83
CA ASN A 181 14.19 -39.95 16.13
C ASN A 181 13.00 -40.89 16.07
N GLU A 182 13.22 -42.15 16.48
CA GLU A 182 12.17 -43.16 16.54
C GLU A 182 11.49 -43.18 17.92
N TYR A 183 10.16 -43.11 17.90
CA TYR A 183 9.28 -43.26 19.04
C TYR A 183 8.50 -44.55 18.84
N CYS A 184 8.89 -45.62 19.54
CA CYS A 184 8.21 -46.91 19.41
C CYS A 184 7.12 -47.05 20.49
N GLU A 185 5.93 -47.47 20.07
CA GLU A 185 4.88 -47.96 20.97
C GLU A 185 4.46 -46.99 22.09
N LYS A 186 4.50 -45.68 21.80
CA LYS A 186 4.10 -44.61 22.71
C LYS A 186 2.59 -44.52 22.86
N ARG A 187 2.15 -43.98 23.99
CA ARG A 187 0.75 -43.72 24.31
C ARG A 187 0.46 -42.23 24.31
N ALA A 188 -0.63 -41.86 23.66
CA ALA A 188 -1.12 -40.49 23.69
C ALA A 188 -2.64 -40.44 23.63
N LEU A 189 -3.20 -39.36 24.15
CA LEU A 189 -4.62 -39.04 23.98
C LEU A 189 -4.76 -38.07 22.79
N PRO A 190 -5.35 -38.49 21.65
CA PRO A 190 -5.63 -37.60 20.53
C PRO A 190 -6.72 -36.59 20.88
N ILE A 191 -6.54 -35.34 20.48
CA ILE A 191 -7.44 -34.24 20.90
C ILE A 191 -8.13 -33.61 19.71
N ARG A 192 -7.38 -33.30 18.66
CA ARG A 192 -7.91 -32.72 17.42
C ARG A 192 -7.01 -33.05 16.24
N MET A 193 -7.59 -32.98 15.05
CA MET A 193 -6.84 -32.99 13.80
C MET A 193 -6.83 -31.60 13.18
N GLU A 194 -5.75 -31.29 12.47
CA GLU A 194 -5.52 -30.03 11.79
C GLU A 194 -5.10 -30.32 10.34
N TYR A 195 -5.56 -29.49 9.40
CA TYR A 195 -5.17 -29.56 8.00
C TYR A 195 -4.36 -28.33 7.62
N SER A 196 -3.18 -28.53 7.07
CA SER A 196 -2.33 -27.44 6.60
C SER A 196 -2.54 -27.21 5.10
N LEU A 197 -3.08 -26.05 4.75
CA LEU A 197 -3.32 -25.63 3.36
C LEU A 197 -2.02 -25.44 2.57
N LYS A 198 -0.90 -25.17 3.25
CA LYS A 198 0.40 -24.89 2.63
C LYS A 198 1.08 -26.13 2.06
N ASP A 199 0.94 -27.25 2.76
CA ASP A 199 1.62 -28.51 2.45
C ASP A 199 0.64 -29.66 2.16
N GLY A 200 -0.67 -29.43 2.29
CA GLY A 200 -1.71 -30.39 1.95
C GLY A 200 -1.71 -31.63 2.85
N ARG A 201 -1.37 -31.49 4.14
CA ARG A 201 -1.25 -32.63 5.07
C ARG A 201 -2.10 -32.47 6.33
N PHE A 202 -2.60 -33.61 6.81
CA PHE A 202 -3.21 -33.71 8.15
C PHE A 202 -2.15 -33.92 9.23
N ARG A 203 -2.35 -33.22 10.34
CA ARG A 203 -1.63 -33.36 11.61
C ARG A 203 -2.60 -33.72 12.71
N VAL A 204 -2.12 -34.41 13.72
CA VAL A 204 -2.86 -34.70 14.94
C VAL A 204 -2.17 -34.06 16.13
N SER A 205 -2.94 -33.30 16.90
CA SER A 205 -2.54 -32.78 18.20
C SER A 205 -3.00 -33.75 19.26
N MET A 206 -2.08 -34.16 20.12
CA MET A 206 -2.28 -35.18 21.14
C MET A 206 -1.55 -34.80 22.43
N TYR A 207 -1.98 -35.36 23.55
CA TYR A 207 -1.24 -35.29 24.82
C TYR A 207 -0.52 -36.62 25.04
N SER A 208 0.81 -36.60 25.05
CA SER A 208 1.62 -37.79 25.33
C SER A 208 1.42 -38.19 26.79
N LEU A 209 0.95 -39.42 27.01
CA LEU A 209 0.75 -39.98 28.35
C LEU A 209 2.08 -40.45 28.95
N ASP A 210 3.02 -40.87 28.11
CA ASP A 210 4.33 -41.34 28.59
C ASP A 210 5.31 -40.20 28.89
N GLU A 211 5.17 -39.06 28.20
CA GLU A 211 6.07 -37.90 28.35
C GLU A 211 5.40 -36.71 29.05
N GLU A 212 4.14 -36.86 29.45
CA GLU A 212 3.33 -35.85 30.15
C GLU A 212 3.38 -34.46 29.48
N ARG A 213 3.33 -34.42 28.14
CA ARG A 213 3.42 -33.18 27.38
C ARG A 213 2.56 -33.18 26.11
N PRO A 214 2.19 -32.00 25.60
CA PRO A 214 1.59 -31.87 24.28
C PRO A 214 2.55 -32.33 23.18
N VAL A 215 2.02 -33.06 22.20
CA VAL A 215 2.75 -33.52 21.00
C VAL A 215 1.90 -33.26 19.76
N MET A 216 2.55 -32.89 18.67
CA MET A 216 1.94 -32.80 17.35
C MET A 216 2.71 -33.69 16.39
N ALA A 217 2.00 -34.52 15.63
CA ALA A 217 2.59 -35.42 14.65
C ALA A 217 1.88 -35.30 13.30
N ASN A 218 2.63 -35.48 12.21
CA ASN A 218 2.03 -35.65 10.89
C ASN A 218 1.38 -37.03 10.82
N VAL A 219 0.17 -37.12 10.26
CA VAL A 219 -0.55 -38.41 10.20
C VAL A 219 0.22 -39.46 9.39
N PHE A 220 1.01 -39.03 8.40
CA PHE A 220 1.79 -39.94 7.56
C PHE A 220 3.05 -40.49 8.25
N SER A 221 3.55 -39.83 9.30
CA SER A 221 4.72 -40.30 10.03
C SER A 221 4.37 -41.29 11.14
N LEU A 222 3.06 -41.45 11.42
CA LEU A 222 2.55 -42.39 12.40
C LEU A 222 2.40 -43.79 11.80
N SER A 223 2.79 -44.80 12.57
CA SER A 223 2.64 -46.21 12.23
C SER A 223 2.17 -47.01 13.45
N LYS A 224 1.64 -48.23 13.23
CA LYS A 224 1.14 -49.12 14.29
C LYS A 224 0.17 -48.42 15.25
N ILE A 225 -0.81 -47.69 14.69
CA ILE A 225 -1.78 -46.94 15.48
C ILE A 225 -2.91 -47.88 15.90
N GLU A 226 -3.14 -48.00 17.21
CA GLU A 226 -4.21 -48.83 17.77
C GLU A 226 -4.93 -48.06 18.90
N ILE A 227 -6.25 -48.21 19.02
CA ILE A 227 -7.01 -47.63 20.12
C ILE A 227 -6.87 -48.54 21.33
N GLU A 228 -6.52 -47.98 22.50
CA GLU A 228 -6.49 -48.76 23.73
C GLU A 228 -7.91 -48.88 24.31
N GLU A 229 -8.50 -50.07 24.16
CA GLU A 229 -9.86 -50.31 24.67
C GLU A 229 -9.91 -50.36 26.21
N ASN A 230 -8.84 -50.84 26.86
CA ASN A 230 -8.67 -50.96 28.32
C ASN A 230 -7.83 -49.82 28.91
N ASP A 231 -8.20 -48.57 28.62
CA ASP A 231 -7.53 -47.38 29.14
C ASP A 231 -8.14 -46.94 30.48
N GLU A 232 -7.39 -47.04 31.58
CA GLU A 232 -7.69 -46.33 32.82
C GLU A 232 -7.39 -44.85 32.60
N LYS A 233 -8.41 -44.07 32.22
CA LYS A 233 -8.28 -42.64 31.87
C LYS A 233 -7.47 -41.87 32.93
N VAL A 234 -6.20 -41.60 32.64
CA VAL A 234 -5.33 -40.74 33.48
C VAL A 234 -5.79 -39.28 33.40
N ILE A 235 -6.30 -38.85 32.24
CA ILE A 235 -6.80 -37.50 32.00
C ILE A 235 -7.93 -37.48 30.97
N ASP A 236 -8.95 -36.66 31.19
CA ASP A 236 -10.05 -36.46 30.24
C ASP A 236 -9.66 -35.45 29.14
N ARG A 237 -10.37 -35.45 28.00
CA ARG A 237 -10.07 -34.54 26.88
C ARG A 237 -10.06 -33.07 27.31
N ARG A 238 -10.97 -32.66 28.21
CA ARG A 238 -11.01 -31.29 28.75
C ARG A 238 -9.81 -31.00 29.65
N GLY A 239 -9.38 -31.95 30.47
CA GLY A 239 -8.15 -31.89 31.26
C GLY A 239 -6.91 -31.80 30.39
N ALA A 240 -6.82 -32.61 29.34
CA ALA A 240 -5.71 -32.57 28.40
C ALA A 240 -5.64 -31.25 27.64
N ILE A 241 -6.80 -30.72 27.18
CA ILE A 241 -6.91 -29.37 26.62
C ILE A 241 -6.43 -28.32 27.65
N ARG A 242 -6.88 -28.38 28.91
CA ARG A 242 -6.43 -27.46 29.97
C ARG A 242 -4.93 -27.56 30.25
N LEU A 243 -4.34 -28.76 30.28
CA LEU A 243 -2.90 -28.94 30.45
C LEU A 243 -2.11 -28.44 29.24
N ILE A 244 -2.62 -28.64 28.02
CA ILE A 244 -2.06 -28.05 26.80
C ILE A 244 -2.10 -26.51 26.86
N HIS A 245 -3.19 -25.93 27.37
CA HIS A 245 -3.28 -24.49 27.59
C HIS A 245 -2.36 -24.00 28.71
N LYS A 246 -2.19 -24.78 29.79
CA LYS A 246 -1.35 -24.45 30.95
C LYS A 246 0.15 -24.62 30.66
N HIS A 247 0.51 -25.59 29.82
CA HIS A 247 1.88 -25.85 29.34
C HIS A 247 2.12 -25.23 27.94
N ARG A 248 1.58 -24.03 27.70
CA ARG A 248 2.08 -23.18 26.63
C ARG A 248 3.56 -22.89 26.90
N TYR A 249 4.43 -23.28 25.98
CA TYR A 249 5.87 -23.01 26.11
C TYR A 249 6.24 -21.54 25.86
N SER A 250 5.38 -20.72 25.24
CA SER A 250 5.61 -19.27 25.15
C SER A 250 4.97 -18.57 26.35
N GLN A 251 5.75 -18.27 27.39
CA GLN A 251 5.29 -17.43 28.50
C GLN A 251 5.05 -15.97 28.07
N GLU A 252 5.74 -15.54 27.01
CA GLU A 252 5.61 -14.21 26.41
C GLU A 252 4.88 -14.32 25.05
N PRO A 253 3.78 -13.59 24.82
CA PRO A 253 3.15 -13.56 23.51
C PRO A 253 4.01 -12.80 22.49
N ILE A 254 3.87 -13.13 21.20
CA ILE A 254 4.39 -12.24 20.15
C ILE A 254 3.46 -11.04 20.08
N VAL A 255 3.99 -9.84 20.29
CA VAL A 255 3.27 -8.58 20.14
C VAL A 255 3.67 -7.96 18.82
N ILE A 256 2.68 -7.69 17.97
CA ILE A 256 2.87 -6.98 16.70
C ILE A 256 2.04 -5.70 16.67
N GLU A 257 2.63 -4.65 16.11
CA GLU A 257 1.97 -3.42 15.69
C GLU A 257 1.61 -3.55 14.22
N VAL A 258 0.35 -3.28 13.88
CA VAL A 258 -0.19 -3.34 12.52
C VAL A 258 -0.65 -1.94 12.14
N THR A 259 -0.12 -1.41 11.04
CA THR A 259 -0.62 -0.19 10.41
C THR A 259 -1.54 -0.61 9.26
N ASP A 260 -2.82 -0.24 9.32
CA ASP A 260 -3.83 -0.73 8.36
C ASP A 260 -3.77 -0.03 7.00
N LYS A 261 -2.70 -0.33 6.26
CA LYS A 261 -2.52 0.06 4.86
C LYS A 261 -2.61 -1.18 3.98
N LYS A 262 -3.30 -1.04 2.84
CA LYS A 262 -3.58 -2.16 1.91
C LYS A 262 -4.26 -3.34 2.63
N ALA A 263 -5.23 -3.09 3.51
CA ALA A 263 -5.93 -4.11 4.29
C ALA A 263 -4.97 -5.00 5.12
N ALA A 264 -3.90 -4.41 5.66
CA ALA A 264 -2.94 -5.15 6.48
C ALA A 264 -3.59 -5.70 7.75
N MET A 265 -4.56 -4.99 8.33
CA MET A 265 -5.30 -5.48 9.49
C MET A 265 -6.09 -6.74 9.14
N GLU A 266 -6.85 -6.72 8.05
CA GLU A 266 -7.62 -7.87 7.57
C GLU A 266 -6.70 -9.06 7.26
N ARG A 267 -5.60 -8.85 6.52
CA ARG A 267 -4.62 -9.91 6.23
C ARG A 267 -3.98 -10.47 7.50
N CYS A 268 -3.72 -9.63 8.49
CA CYS A 268 -3.15 -10.04 9.77
C CYS A 268 -4.14 -10.92 10.54
N PHE A 269 -5.41 -10.50 10.64
CA PHE A 269 -6.47 -11.31 11.25
C PHE A 269 -6.68 -12.65 10.55
N MET A 270 -6.66 -12.67 9.22
CA MET A 270 -6.79 -13.91 8.46
C MET A 270 -5.60 -14.84 8.70
N SER A 271 -4.38 -14.31 8.67
CA SER A 271 -3.13 -15.09 8.81
C SER A 271 -3.01 -15.76 10.17
N PHE A 272 -3.55 -15.13 11.22
CA PHE A 272 -3.51 -15.62 12.60
C PHE A 272 -4.89 -16.03 13.14
N SER A 273 -5.85 -16.28 12.23
CA SER A 273 -7.24 -16.62 12.56
C SER A 273 -7.36 -17.86 13.46
N ALA A 274 -6.52 -18.87 13.22
CA ALA A 274 -6.47 -20.13 13.97
C ALA A 274 -5.79 -20.02 15.35
N MET A 275 -5.22 -18.86 15.68
CA MET A 275 -4.44 -18.65 16.90
C MET A 275 -5.24 -17.88 17.93
N GLU A 276 -4.98 -18.17 19.21
CA GLU A 276 -5.46 -17.32 20.28
C GLU A 276 -4.74 -15.98 20.22
N ARG A 277 -5.53 -14.91 20.17
CA ARG A 277 -5.02 -13.56 19.98
C ARG A 277 -5.84 -12.55 20.75
N TYR A 278 -5.19 -11.47 21.15
CA TYR A 278 -5.83 -10.27 21.67
C TYR A 278 -5.46 -9.10 20.77
N SER A 279 -6.43 -8.28 20.39
CA SER A 279 -6.19 -7.10 19.56
C SER A 279 -6.80 -5.86 20.18
N ARG A 280 -6.11 -4.73 20.09
CA ARG A 280 -6.64 -3.42 20.48
C ARG A 280 -6.22 -2.32 19.51
N CYS A 281 -7.07 -1.32 19.37
CA CYS A 281 -6.73 -0.09 18.66
C CYS A 281 -5.80 0.75 19.52
N ILE A 282 -4.72 1.28 18.94
CA ILE A 282 -3.73 2.12 19.63
C ILE A 282 -3.55 3.50 18.96
N GLY A 283 -4.16 3.73 17.80
CA GLY A 283 -4.13 5.01 17.07
C GLY A 283 -4.99 4.97 15.80
N GLU A 284 -4.98 6.05 15.03
CA GLU A 284 -5.64 6.09 13.71
C GLU A 284 -4.93 5.12 12.75
N ASP A 285 -5.67 4.15 12.23
CA ASP A 285 -5.16 3.02 11.44
C ASP A 285 -4.01 2.21 12.10
N GLN A 286 -3.89 2.25 13.43
CA GLN A 286 -2.86 1.51 14.17
C GLN A 286 -3.44 0.57 15.21
N TYR A 287 -2.95 -0.67 15.19
CA TYR A 287 -3.45 -1.73 16.03
C TYR A 287 -2.32 -2.54 16.65
N GLU A 288 -2.53 -2.96 17.89
CA GLU A 288 -1.67 -3.93 18.56
C GLU A 288 -2.36 -5.29 18.56
N MET A 289 -1.63 -6.35 18.17
CA MET A 289 -2.09 -7.72 18.24
C MET A 289 -1.09 -8.58 19.02
N LYS A 290 -1.58 -9.27 20.05
CA LYS A 290 -0.84 -10.24 20.85
C LYS A 290 -1.20 -11.64 20.40
N LEU A 291 -0.23 -12.40 19.96
CA LEU A 291 -0.37 -13.77 19.49
C LEU A 291 0.13 -14.73 20.58
N PHE A 292 -0.73 -15.64 21.02
CA PHE A 292 -0.37 -16.72 21.92
C PHE A 292 -0.19 -18.00 21.11
N TYR A 293 0.97 -18.62 21.23
CA TYR A 293 1.40 -19.68 20.32
C TYR A 293 2.23 -20.75 21.03
N TYR A 294 2.38 -21.90 20.38
CA TYR A 294 3.32 -22.93 20.82
C TYR A 294 4.69 -22.67 20.19
N THR A 295 5.77 -22.82 20.95
CA THR A 295 7.15 -22.53 20.47
C THR A 295 7.55 -23.31 19.23
N PHE A 296 6.99 -24.50 18.99
CA PHE A 296 7.24 -25.26 17.76
C PHE A 296 6.59 -24.63 16.51
N GLU A 297 5.62 -23.73 16.66
CA GLU A 297 4.96 -22.99 15.57
C GLU A 297 5.69 -21.66 15.25
N GLU A 298 6.66 -21.25 16.08
CA GLU A 298 7.30 -19.93 16.01
C GLU A 298 7.88 -19.63 14.64
N GLU A 299 8.56 -20.60 14.01
CA GLU A 299 9.12 -20.41 12.67
C GLU A 299 8.03 -20.19 11.60
N GLU A 300 6.87 -20.80 11.76
CA GLU A 300 5.73 -20.59 10.87
C GLU A 300 5.12 -19.20 11.09
N ILE A 301 5.03 -18.77 12.35
CA ILE A 301 4.51 -17.45 12.72
C ILE A 301 5.45 -16.35 12.21
N ILE A 302 6.75 -16.47 12.39
CA ILE A 302 7.76 -15.55 11.84
C ILE A 302 7.62 -15.44 10.32
N ARG A 303 7.40 -16.56 9.62
CA ARG A 303 7.16 -16.53 8.17
C ARG A 303 5.87 -15.82 7.80
N LYS A 304 4.77 -16.04 8.53
CA LYS A 304 3.51 -15.32 8.32
C LYS A 304 3.67 -13.82 8.57
N ILE A 305 4.41 -13.43 9.61
CA ILE A 305 4.75 -12.03 9.90
C ILE A 305 5.51 -11.41 8.72
N LEU A 306 6.56 -12.06 8.22
CA LEU A 306 7.33 -11.58 7.07
C LEU A 306 6.46 -11.40 5.82
N ALA A 307 5.50 -12.31 5.58
CA ALA A 307 4.58 -12.24 4.45
C ALA A 307 3.59 -11.06 4.51
N LEU A 308 3.33 -10.52 5.71
CA LEU A 308 2.46 -9.34 5.87
C LEU A 308 3.13 -8.04 5.44
N GLY A 309 4.45 -8.08 5.20
CA GLY A 309 5.23 -6.99 4.64
C GLY A 309 5.48 -5.83 5.62
N PRO A 310 5.76 -4.62 5.12
CA PRO A 310 6.24 -3.50 5.93
C PRO A 310 5.16 -2.88 6.85
N TYR A 311 3.92 -3.38 6.78
CA TYR A 311 2.79 -2.88 7.55
C TYR A 311 2.66 -3.53 8.93
N VAL A 312 3.53 -4.50 9.23
CA VAL A 312 3.55 -5.23 10.50
C VAL A 312 4.93 -5.13 11.12
N LYS A 313 4.98 -4.69 12.38
CA LYS A 313 6.20 -4.53 13.16
C LYS A 313 6.13 -5.43 14.38
N VAL A 314 7.14 -6.26 14.60
CA VAL A 314 7.25 -7.06 15.82
C VAL A 314 7.81 -6.18 16.94
N VAL A 315 7.07 -6.08 18.04
CA VAL A 315 7.42 -5.28 19.22
C VAL A 315 8.04 -6.15 20.32
N SER A 316 7.61 -7.41 20.42
CA SER A 316 8.06 -8.36 21.45
C SER A 316 7.75 -9.80 21.02
N PRO A 317 8.49 -10.82 21.47
CA PRO A 317 9.70 -10.76 22.31
C PRO A 317 10.98 -10.48 21.50
N PRO A 318 12.07 -9.95 22.12
CA PRO A 318 13.31 -9.58 21.43
C PRO A 318 13.89 -10.66 20.53
N ARG A 319 13.85 -11.92 20.98
CA ARG A 319 14.32 -13.08 20.19
C ARG A 319 13.62 -13.23 18.84
N VAL A 320 12.32 -12.89 18.75
CA VAL A 320 11.55 -12.95 17.51
C VAL A 320 11.86 -11.74 16.62
N ILE A 321 12.10 -10.57 17.22
CA ILE A 321 12.58 -9.38 16.50
C ILE A 321 13.91 -9.68 15.81
N ASP A 322 14.87 -10.22 16.56
CA ASP A 322 16.21 -10.54 16.06
C ASP A 322 16.17 -11.54 14.90
N GLU A 323 15.32 -12.57 15.01
CA GLU A 323 15.17 -13.58 13.94
C GLU A 323 14.47 -13.00 12.69
N VAL A 324 13.48 -12.12 12.85
CA VAL A 324 12.85 -11.38 11.73
C VAL A 324 13.88 -10.49 11.05
N VAL A 325 14.63 -9.69 11.82
CA VAL A 325 15.69 -8.80 11.30
C VAL A 325 16.76 -9.60 10.57
N LYS A 326 17.23 -10.70 11.16
CA LYS A 326 18.23 -11.59 10.56
C LYS A 326 17.76 -12.15 9.23
N ARG A 327 16.50 -12.60 9.12
CA ARG A 327 15.93 -13.13 7.87
C ARG A 327 15.77 -12.05 6.80
N ILE A 328 15.38 -10.84 7.18
CA ILE A 328 15.32 -9.69 6.27
C ILE A 328 16.72 -9.36 5.76
N ARG A 329 17.72 -9.25 6.65
CA ARG A 329 19.13 -9.01 6.27
C ARG A 329 19.63 -10.07 5.30
N ARG A 330 19.46 -11.36 5.62
CA ARG A 330 19.87 -12.45 4.74
C ARG A 330 19.15 -12.41 3.38
N ALA A 331 17.87 -12.05 3.35
CA ALA A 331 17.13 -11.90 2.10
C ALA A 331 17.62 -10.70 1.27
N LEU A 332 18.11 -9.63 1.92
CA LEU A 332 18.75 -8.49 1.25
C LEU A 332 20.13 -8.89 0.70
N ASP A 333 20.92 -9.61 1.48
CA ASP A 333 22.24 -10.12 1.09
C ASP A 333 22.14 -11.08 -0.11
N LEU A 334 21.19 -12.03 -0.08
CA LEU A 334 20.98 -13.01 -1.15
C LEU A 334 20.49 -12.39 -2.46
N ASN A 335 19.91 -11.18 -2.40
CA ASN A 335 19.41 -10.45 -3.57
C ASN A 335 20.39 -9.40 -4.09
N ASN A 336 21.67 -9.43 -3.67
CA ASN A 336 22.69 -8.43 -4.05
C ASN A 336 22.25 -6.97 -3.81
N CYS A 337 21.37 -6.73 -2.83
CA CYS A 337 21.05 -5.39 -2.37
C CYS A 337 22.18 -4.93 -1.43
N ASN A 338 23.26 -4.41 -2.00
CA ASN A 338 24.38 -3.88 -1.22
C ASN A 338 23.97 -2.53 -0.62
N LEU A 339 23.27 -2.56 0.51
CA LEU A 339 22.77 -1.36 1.22
C LEU A 339 23.88 -0.55 1.91
N TYR A 340 25.12 -1.00 1.80
CA TYR A 340 26.29 -0.30 2.32
C TYR A 340 27.33 -0.16 1.21
N PRO A 341 27.85 1.05 0.97
CA PRO A 341 28.89 1.25 -0.02
C PRO A 341 30.19 0.53 0.34
N GLU A 342 30.94 0.11 -0.68
CA GLU A 342 32.36 -0.25 -0.52
C GLU A 342 33.15 0.94 0.03
N GLU A 343 34.13 0.68 0.91
CA GLU A 343 34.93 1.71 1.59
C GLU A 343 35.41 2.79 0.60
N GLY A 344 34.88 4.00 0.74
CA GLY A 344 35.29 5.20 -0.01
C GLY A 344 34.38 5.65 -1.16
N ARG A 345 33.31 4.92 -1.54
CA ARG A 345 32.36 5.37 -2.60
C ARG A 345 30.96 5.60 -2.04
N LYS A 346 30.46 6.83 -1.96
CA LYS A 346 29.07 7.14 -1.51
C LYS A 346 28.01 6.86 -2.59
N MET A 347 27.95 5.62 -3.07
CA MET A 347 27.03 5.19 -4.11
C MET A 347 26.58 3.74 -3.87
N ILE A 348 25.27 3.52 -3.90
CA ILE A 348 24.60 2.23 -3.78
C ILE A 348 24.13 1.79 -5.17
N GLU A 349 24.47 0.59 -5.60
CA GLU A 349 23.97 0.02 -6.84
C GLU A 349 22.82 -0.96 -6.56
N LEU A 350 21.65 -0.69 -7.17
CA LEU A 350 20.47 -1.55 -7.08
C LEU A 350 20.30 -2.33 -8.38
N ASN A 351 20.22 -3.66 -8.27
CA ASN A 351 20.18 -4.56 -9.41
C ASN A 351 18.79 -5.18 -9.57
N GLY A 352 18.02 -4.72 -10.56
CA GLY A 352 16.74 -5.31 -10.94
C GLY A 352 16.90 -6.44 -11.96
N LYS A 353 15.76 -6.98 -12.40
CA LYS A 353 15.69 -8.11 -13.36
C LYS A 353 16.29 -7.77 -14.73
N TYR A 354 16.09 -6.55 -15.23
CA TYR A 354 16.52 -6.17 -16.58
C TYR A 354 17.59 -5.09 -16.60
N ASN A 355 17.77 -4.32 -15.53
CA ASN A 355 18.76 -3.25 -15.46
C ASN A 355 19.24 -2.98 -14.02
N SER A 356 20.28 -2.17 -13.84
CA SER A 356 20.73 -1.63 -12.57
C SER A 356 20.59 -0.10 -12.51
N ALA A 357 20.54 0.44 -11.28
CA ALA A 357 20.50 1.87 -11.03
C ALA A 357 21.58 2.26 -10.01
N LYS A 358 22.31 3.35 -10.32
CA LYS A 358 23.28 3.96 -9.40
C LYS A 358 22.58 4.99 -8.53
N VAL A 359 22.63 4.82 -7.22
CA VAL A 359 22.00 5.70 -6.24
C VAL A 359 23.09 6.41 -5.43
N TYR A 360 23.22 7.72 -5.62
CA TYR A 360 24.30 8.53 -5.04
C TYR A 360 23.97 8.98 -3.62
N THR A 361 23.84 8.03 -2.70
CA THR A 361 23.59 8.28 -1.27
C THR A 361 24.24 7.18 -0.44
N ASP A 362 24.58 7.49 0.81
CA ASP A 362 25.03 6.53 1.83
C ASP A 362 23.86 5.93 2.63
N LYS A 363 22.67 6.56 2.57
CA LYS A 363 21.45 6.11 3.25
C LYS A 363 20.31 5.98 2.26
N LEU A 364 19.70 4.80 2.23
CA LEU A 364 18.59 4.50 1.34
C LEU A 364 17.38 3.96 2.10
N GLU A 365 16.25 4.63 1.95
CA GLU A 365 14.97 4.20 2.54
C GLU A 365 14.42 2.97 1.80
N PRO A 366 13.79 2.00 2.50
CA PRO A 366 13.21 0.81 1.88
C PRO A 366 12.17 1.12 0.80
N GLU A 367 11.34 2.16 0.98
CA GLU A 367 10.36 2.54 -0.04
C GLU A 367 11.03 3.05 -1.33
N VAL A 368 12.13 3.80 -1.21
CA VAL A 368 12.91 4.29 -2.35
C VAL A 368 13.54 3.12 -3.09
N ALA A 369 14.18 2.21 -2.36
CA ALA A 369 14.78 1.00 -2.93
C ALA A 369 13.72 0.18 -3.69
N ALA A 370 12.53 -0.02 -3.12
CA ALA A 370 11.45 -0.76 -3.76
C ALA A 370 10.97 -0.10 -5.06
N GLN A 371 10.83 1.24 -5.10
CA GLN A 371 10.43 1.96 -6.32
C GLN A 371 11.48 1.88 -7.43
N VAL A 372 12.76 2.01 -7.08
CA VAL A 372 13.85 1.88 -8.05
C VAL A 372 13.93 0.43 -8.57
N MET A 373 13.78 -0.57 -7.70
CA MET A 373 13.77 -1.98 -8.08
C MET A 373 12.58 -2.30 -9.00
N GLU A 374 11.38 -1.80 -8.71
CA GLU A 374 10.20 -2.00 -9.58
C GLU A 374 10.44 -1.47 -11.00
N LEU A 375 11.12 -0.31 -11.12
CA LEU A 375 11.50 0.25 -12.41
C LEU A 375 12.57 -0.59 -13.11
N CYS A 376 13.62 -1.01 -12.39
CA CYS A 376 14.70 -1.84 -12.94
C CYS A 376 14.24 -3.27 -13.31
N ASN A 377 13.09 -3.69 -12.79
CA ASN A 377 12.39 -4.92 -13.15
C ASN A 377 11.55 -4.82 -14.42
N GLN A 378 11.49 -3.67 -15.09
CA GLN A 378 10.80 -3.51 -16.36
C GLN A 378 11.74 -3.70 -17.54
N GLU A 379 11.34 -4.49 -18.53
CA GLU A 379 12.15 -4.81 -19.71
C GLU A 379 12.53 -3.57 -20.52
N PHE A 380 11.65 -2.56 -20.57
CA PHE A 380 11.90 -1.34 -21.32
C PHE A 380 13.07 -0.49 -20.79
N CYS A 381 13.52 -0.76 -19.55
CA CYS A 381 14.66 -0.07 -18.94
C CYS A 381 16.01 -0.71 -19.29
N LYS A 382 16.05 -1.86 -19.98
CA LYS A 382 17.25 -2.72 -20.12
C LYS A 382 18.53 -1.98 -20.55
N ASP A 383 18.42 -1.06 -21.50
CA ASP A 383 19.57 -0.36 -22.08
C ASP A 383 19.73 1.08 -21.53
N SER A 384 18.94 1.44 -20.53
CA SER A 384 18.92 2.80 -19.97
C SER A 384 20.00 3.03 -18.93
N LYS A 385 20.64 4.20 -18.93
CA LYS A 385 21.52 4.61 -17.83
C LYS A 385 20.68 5.29 -16.73
N ILE A 386 20.46 4.60 -15.61
CA ILE A 386 19.66 5.11 -14.49
C ILE A 386 20.57 5.62 -13.37
N ALA A 387 20.41 6.89 -13.02
CA ALA A 387 21.09 7.55 -11.90
C ALA A 387 20.08 8.24 -10.99
N ILE A 388 20.20 8.00 -9.68
CA ILE A 388 19.33 8.52 -8.64
C ILE A 388 20.13 9.48 -7.74
N MET A 389 19.67 10.71 -7.64
CA MET A 389 20.34 11.79 -6.90
C MET A 389 20.27 11.61 -5.37
N PRO A 390 21.16 12.24 -4.58
CA PRO A 390 21.23 12.09 -3.12
C PRO A 390 19.97 12.54 -2.35
N ASP A 391 19.23 13.48 -2.92
CA ASP A 391 17.98 14.02 -2.38
C ASP A 391 16.77 13.10 -2.60
N THR A 392 17.02 11.87 -3.04
CA THR A 392 15.98 10.90 -3.33
C THR A 392 15.10 10.58 -2.14
N HIS A 393 13.82 10.42 -2.45
CA HIS A 393 12.74 10.04 -1.55
C HIS A 393 11.57 9.49 -2.39
N ALA A 394 10.64 8.78 -1.73
CA ALA A 394 9.51 8.16 -2.41
C ALA A 394 8.65 9.20 -3.15
N GLY A 395 8.35 8.91 -4.42
CA GLY A 395 7.57 9.78 -5.30
C GLY A 395 6.37 9.06 -5.91
N LYS A 396 5.50 9.79 -6.62
CA LYS A 396 4.40 9.15 -7.37
C LYS A 396 4.96 8.51 -8.64
N GLY A 397 4.81 7.19 -8.79
CA GLY A 397 5.25 6.40 -9.95
C GLY A 397 6.76 6.10 -9.99
N CYS A 398 7.60 7.07 -9.69
CA CYS A 398 9.05 6.89 -9.55
C CYS A 398 9.58 7.85 -8.47
N VAL A 399 10.73 7.51 -7.90
CA VAL A 399 11.42 8.29 -6.87
C VAL A 399 11.72 9.71 -7.35
N ILE A 400 11.74 10.65 -6.42
CA ILE A 400 12.33 11.98 -6.65
C ILE A 400 13.85 11.82 -6.70
N GLY A 401 14.55 12.68 -7.44
CA GLY A 401 15.97 12.52 -7.75
C GLY A 401 16.24 11.60 -8.94
N PHE A 402 15.21 11.17 -9.68
CA PHE A 402 15.37 10.24 -10.78
C PHE A 402 15.98 10.91 -12.03
N THR A 403 16.92 10.21 -12.67
CA THR A 403 17.40 10.54 -14.02
C THR A 403 17.59 9.29 -14.87
N ALA A 404 17.16 9.36 -16.13
CA ALA A 404 17.47 8.33 -17.13
C ALA A 404 17.21 8.82 -18.55
N ASP A 405 17.88 8.19 -19.52
CA ASP A 405 17.46 8.17 -20.92
C ASP A 405 16.72 6.85 -21.20
N LEU A 406 15.43 6.95 -21.54
CA LEU A 406 14.57 5.80 -21.87
C LEU A 406 14.44 5.58 -23.40
N GLY A 407 15.32 6.18 -24.20
CA GLY A 407 15.35 6.04 -25.65
C GLY A 407 14.04 6.51 -26.30
N ASP A 408 13.37 5.63 -27.03
CA ASP A 408 12.13 5.93 -27.77
C ASP A 408 10.89 6.04 -26.87
N LYS A 409 11.02 5.81 -25.57
CA LYS A 409 9.91 5.81 -24.60
C LYS A 409 9.92 7.05 -23.73
N VAL A 410 8.72 7.50 -23.38
CA VAL A 410 8.51 8.56 -22.39
C VAL A 410 7.39 8.18 -21.44
N ILE A 411 7.63 8.30 -20.14
CA ILE A 411 6.63 8.03 -19.10
C ILE A 411 6.22 9.38 -18.47
N PRO A 412 5.05 9.95 -18.82
CA PRO A 412 4.62 11.25 -18.31
C PRO A 412 4.59 11.35 -16.77
N ASN A 413 4.18 10.27 -16.10
CA ASN A 413 4.13 10.21 -14.64
C ASN A 413 5.53 10.19 -13.98
N ILE A 414 6.58 9.77 -14.70
CA ILE A 414 7.97 9.90 -14.21
C ILE A 414 8.38 11.37 -14.27
N VAL A 415 8.10 12.11 -15.34
CA VAL A 415 8.41 13.56 -15.41
C VAL A 415 7.73 14.33 -14.27
N GLY A 416 6.52 13.91 -13.93
CA GLY A 416 5.74 14.48 -12.83
C GLY A 416 4.66 15.46 -13.28
N VAL A 417 3.79 15.82 -12.34
CA VAL A 417 2.61 16.64 -12.62
C VAL A 417 2.92 18.14 -12.71
N ASP A 418 4.03 18.61 -12.14
CA ASP A 418 4.43 20.02 -12.23
C ASP A 418 5.58 20.19 -13.23
N ILE A 419 5.24 20.03 -14.50
CA ILE A 419 6.17 20.15 -15.63
C ILE A 419 6.82 21.54 -15.59
N GLY A 420 8.14 21.60 -15.71
CA GLY A 420 8.89 22.86 -15.71
C GLY A 420 9.00 23.54 -14.35
N CYS A 421 8.63 22.85 -13.25
CA CYS A 421 8.93 23.32 -11.90
C CYS A 421 10.43 23.59 -11.76
N GLY A 422 10.78 24.72 -11.14
CA GLY A 422 12.14 25.22 -11.12
C GLY A 422 12.28 26.53 -10.38
N MET A 423 13.50 27.03 -10.32
CA MET A 423 13.89 28.26 -9.66
C MET A 423 14.31 29.28 -10.69
N THR A 424 13.92 30.53 -10.47
CA THR A 424 14.57 31.71 -11.08
C THR A 424 15.33 32.43 -9.99
N THR A 425 16.64 32.61 -10.20
CA THR A 425 17.56 33.21 -9.23
C THR A 425 18.09 34.51 -9.80
N VAL A 426 17.86 35.62 -9.11
CA VAL A 426 18.25 36.97 -9.51
C VAL A 426 19.29 37.49 -8.53
N GLU A 427 20.44 37.90 -9.03
CA GLU A 427 21.52 38.49 -8.23
C GLU A 427 21.25 40.01 -8.08
N LEU A 428 20.76 40.41 -6.91
CA LEU A 428 20.42 41.81 -6.61
C LEU A 428 21.64 42.65 -6.26
N GLY A 429 22.73 42.01 -5.81
CA GLY A 429 23.91 42.68 -5.28
C GLY A 429 23.67 43.25 -3.88
N LYS A 430 24.39 44.32 -3.53
CA LYS A 430 24.26 44.98 -2.21
C LYS A 430 23.14 46.01 -2.27
N VAL A 431 21.95 45.61 -1.83
CA VAL A 431 20.76 46.47 -1.77
C VAL A 431 20.26 46.49 -0.33
N ASP A 432 19.83 47.66 0.12
CA ASP A 432 19.13 47.78 1.41
C ASP A 432 17.64 47.50 1.19
N LEU A 433 17.09 46.51 1.89
CA LEU A 433 15.72 46.04 1.71
C LEU A 433 14.96 46.13 3.04
N ASP A 434 13.81 46.81 3.02
CA ASP A 434 12.80 46.65 4.07
C ASP A 434 12.01 45.35 3.82
N LEU A 435 12.30 44.33 4.63
CA LEU A 435 11.71 43.00 4.51
C LEU A 435 10.20 43.02 4.77
N ARG A 436 9.69 43.96 5.58
CA ARG A 436 8.26 44.08 5.85
C ARG A 436 7.54 44.66 4.65
N GLN A 437 8.08 45.73 4.08
CA GLN A 437 7.55 46.33 2.85
C GLN A 437 7.55 45.31 1.71
N MET A 438 8.61 44.50 1.60
CA MET A 438 8.71 43.45 0.58
C MET A 438 7.62 42.39 0.75
N ASP A 439 7.34 41.97 1.99
CA ASP A 439 6.26 41.03 2.28
C ASP A 439 4.89 41.58 1.87
N ASP A 440 4.62 42.84 2.20
CA ASP A 440 3.37 43.51 1.86
C ASP A 440 3.19 43.58 0.33
N VAL A 441 4.26 43.90 -0.42
CA VAL A 441 4.26 43.90 -1.89
C VAL A 441 3.98 42.49 -2.45
N ILE A 442 4.69 41.47 -1.97
CA ILE A 442 4.51 40.10 -2.44
C ILE A 442 3.07 39.63 -2.19
N ARG A 443 2.54 39.84 -0.98
CA ARG A 443 1.18 39.43 -0.62
C ARG A 443 0.10 40.18 -1.40
N GLN A 444 0.34 41.45 -1.70
CA GLN A 444 -0.62 42.26 -2.46
C GLN A 444 -0.65 41.88 -3.94
N TRP A 445 0.52 41.61 -4.54
CA TRP A 445 0.66 41.52 -5.99
C TRP A 445 0.85 40.12 -6.53
N ILE A 446 1.27 39.15 -5.71
CA ILE A 446 1.53 37.77 -6.14
C ILE A 446 0.49 36.82 -5.52
N PRO A 447 -0.55 36.42 -6.27
CA PRO A 447 -1.48 35.40 -5.83
C PRO A 447 -0.76 34.08 -5.53
N SER A 448 -1.17 33.44 -4.44
CA SER A 448 -0.54 32.24 -3.93
C SER A 448 -1.59 31.19 -3.50
N GLY A 449 -1.13 29.97 -3.20
CA GLY A 449 -2.01 28.82 -2.93
C GLY A 449 -2.88 28.48 -4.14
N MET A 450 -4.20 28.51 -3.95
CA MET A 450 -5.21 28.28 -4.98
C MET A 450 -5.70 29.57 -5.65
N ASN A 451 -5.17 30.74 -5.31
CA ASN A 451 -5.59 32.01 -5.89
C ASN A 451 -4.93 32.28 -7.25
N VAL A 452 -5.61 33.07 -8.09
CA VAL A 452 -5.13 33.53 -9.40
C VAL A 452 -5.48 35.01 -9.56
N HIS A 453 -4.78 35.71 -10.46
CA HIS A 453 -5.07 37.13 -10.78
C HIS A 453 -6.52 37.32 -11.21
N GLU A 454 -7.15 38.46 -10.96
CA GLU A 454 -8.52 38.76 -11.42
C GLU A 454 -8.64 38.74 -12.95
N GLY A 455 -7.62 39.26 -13.62
CA GLY A 455 -7.51 39.32 -15.07
C GLY A 455 -6.23 38.67 -15.59
N ARG A 456 -6.08 38.65 -16.92
CA ARG A 456 -4.85 38.18 -17.56
C ARG A 456 -3.79 39.28 -17.46
N ILE A 457 -2.70 39.02 -16.75
CA ILE A 457 -1.57 39.96 -16.65
C ILE A 457 -0.50 39.75 -17.73
N ALA A 458 -0.41 38.53 -18.30
CA ALA A 458 0.53 38.20 -19.37
C ALA A 458 -0.18 37.36 -20.45
N LYS A 459 0.19 37.57 -21.72
CA LYS A 459 -0.34 36.78 -22.85
C LYS A 459 0.58 35.61 -23.14
N PHE A 460 0.00 34.43 -23.32
CA PHE A 460 0.72 33.24 -23.74
C PHE A 460 -0.01 32.53 -24.90
N PRO A 461 0.17 33.00 -26.15
CA PRO A 461 -0.55 32.48 -27.32
C PRO A 461 -0.30 30.98 -27.56
N LYS A 462 0.91 30.50 -27.25
CA LYS A 462 1.33 29.10 -27.38
C LYS A 462 0.45 28.12 -26.60
N LEU A 463 -0.34 28.58 -25.63
CA LEU A 463 -1.35 27.74 -24.99
C LEU A 463 -2.28 27.05 -26.00
N GLN A 464 -2.64 27.74 -27.09
CA GLN A 464 -3.53 27.20 -28.12
C GLN A 464 -2.84 26.24 -29.09
N GLU A 465 -1.50 26.17 -29.06
CA GLU A 465 -0.69 25.28 -29.90
C GLU A 465 -0.60 23.87 -29.31
N LEU A 466 -0.98 23.68 -28.04
CA LEU A 466 -0.99 22.37 -27.39
C LEU A 466 -1.85 21.37 -28.16
N HIS A 467 -1.30 20.19 -28.46
CA HIS A 467 -2.04 19.09 -29.06
C HIS A 467 -3.20 18.64 -28.15
N CYS A 468 -3.00 18.68 -26.84
CA CYS A 468 -4.04 18.39 -25.86
C CYS A 468 -4.93 19.60 -25.49
N TYR A 469 -4.83 20.75 -26.18
CA TYR A 469 -5.54 21.99 -25.80
C TYR A 469 -7.04 21.78 -25.54
N ARG A 470 -7.71 20.98 -26.39
CA ARG A 470 -9.15 20.68 -26.26
C ARG A 470 -9.52 19.82 -25.05
N ALA A 471 -8.55 19.16 -24.43
CA ALA A 471 -8.73 18.37 -23.22
C ALA A 471 -8.54 19.21 -21.95
N LEU A 472 -7.96 20.41 -22.07
CA LEU A 472 -7.76 21.31 -20.94
C LEU A 472 -9.10 21.84 -20.42
N LYS A 473 -9.20 21.91 -19.10
CA LYS A 473 -10.30 22.47 -18.32
C LYS A 473 -9.91 23.86 -17.86
N ASP A 474 -10.87 24.79 -17.93
CA ASP A 474 -10.73 26.15 -17.42
C ASP A 474 -9.47 26.88 -17.93
N THR A 475 -9.35 26.97 -19.26
CA THR A 475 -8.21 27.64 -19.91
C THR A 475 -8.08 29.12 -19.51
N ARG A 476 -9.19 29.78 -19.16
CA ARG A 476 -9.18 31.16 -18.64
C ARG A 476 -8.44 31.25 -17.31
N ARG A 477 -8.68 30.31 -16.39
CA ARG A 477 -7.93 30.24 -15.13
C ARG A 477 -6.46 29.94 -15.37
N ILE A 478 -6.12 29.07 -16.31
CA ILE A 478 -4.73 28.84 -16.71
C ILE A 478 -4.07 30.15 -17.14
N GLU A 479 -4.68 30.91 -18.06
CA GLU A 479 -4.12 32.20 -18.50
C GLU A 479 -3.99 33.23 -17.37
N ARG A 480 -4.90 33.22 -16.40
CA ARG A 480 -4.85 34.07 -15.20
C ARG A 480 -3.85 33.58 -14.14
N SER A 481 -3.27 32.39 -14.31
CA SER A 481 -2.32 31.80 -13.36
C SER A 481 -0.87 32.18 -13.65
N ILE A 482 -0.59 32.90 -14.74
CA ILE A 482 0.75 33.45 -15.01
C ILE A 482 1.03 34.57 -13.99
N GLY A 483 2.22 34.55 -13.38
CA GLY A 483 2.61 35.43 -12.29
C GLY A 483 2.02 35.03 -10.94
N THR A 484 1.80 33.73 -10.70
CA THR A 484 1.28 33.21 -9.42
C THR A 484 2.23 32.18 -8.83
N LEU A 485 2.38 32.19 -7.51
CA LEU A 485 3.31 31.32 -6.80
C LEU A 485 2.78 29.87 -6.76
N GLY A 486 1.51 29.74 -6.37
CA GLY A 486 0.94 28.46 -5.97
C GLY A 486 1.17 28.09 -4.52
N GLY A 487 0.95 26.81 -4.19
CA GLY A 487 1.19 26.24 -2.87
C GLY A 487 2.08 24.99 -2.93
N GLY A 488 2.25 24.32 -1.79
CA GLY A 488 3.16 23.18 -1.65
C GLY A 488 4.59 23.65 -1.35
N ASN A 489 5.57 23.14 -2.10
CA ASN A 489 6.98 23.50 -1.89
C ASN A 489 7.40 24.80 -2.60
N HIS A 490 6.47 25.52 -3.25
CA HIS A 490 6.77 26.77 -3.94
C HIS A 490 6.96 27.93 -2.95
N PHE A 491 8.00 28.74 -3.18
CA PHE A 491 8.36 29.84 -2.29
C PHE A 491 8.96 31.03 -3.06
N ILE A 492 9.01 32.17 -2.38
CA ILE A 492 9.77 33.36 -2.77
C ILE A 492 10.67 33.70 -1.59
N GLU A 493 11.95 33.85 -1.83
CA GLU A 493 12.96 34.00 -0.80
C GLU A 493 13.98 35.06 -1.20
N VAL A 494 14.49 35.80 -0.21
CA VAL A 494 15.69 36.61 -0.37
C VAL A 494 16.78 36.02 0.48
N ASP A 495 17.84 35.60 -0.19
CA ASP A 495 19.02 35.03 0.43
C ASP A 495 20.18 36.02 0.43
N ARG A 496 21.10 35.84 1.38
CA ARG A 496 22.32 36.61 1.54
C ARG A 496 23.53 35.68 1.52
N ASP A 497 24.56 36.04 0.77
CA ASP A 497 25.87 35.37 0.81
C ASP A 497 26.82 35.97 1.86
N ASP A 498 27.98 35.34 2.05
CA ASP A 498 29.00 35.80 3.00
C ASP A 498 29.57 37.20 2.66
N ASP A 499 29.48 37.63 1.40
CA ASP A 499 29.90 38.96 0.92
C ASP A 499 28.80 40.03 1.10
N SER A 500 27.66 39.65 1.70
CA SER A 500 26.45 40.46 1.86
C SER A 500 25.74 40.85 0.55
N ASN A 501 25.94 40.11 -0.54
CA ASN A 501 25.09 40.23 -1.73
C ASN A 501 23.76 39.53 -1.49
N LEU A 502 22.70 40.11 -2.02
CA LEU A 502 21.34 39.57 -1.94
C LEU A 502 20.94 38.88 -3.23
N TYR A 503 20.13 37.84 -3.09
CA TYR A 503 19.61 37.04 -4.20
C TYR A 503 18.11 36.86 -4.02
N LEU A 504 17.33 37.16 -5.04
CA LEU A 504 15.90 36.83 -5.08
C LEU A 504 15.73 35.46 -5.74
N VAL A 505 15.15 34.51 -5.01
CA VAL A 505 14.88 33.15 -5.48
C VAL A 505 13.37 32.94 -5.54
N ILE A 506 12.86 32.58 -6.72
CA ILE A 506 11.45 32.28 -6.94
C ILE A 506 11.33 30.83 -7.41
N HIS A 507 10.73 29.98 -6.58
CA HIS A 507 10.45 28.58 -6.91
C HIS A 507 8.97 28.39 -7.27
N SER A 508 8.70 28.11 -8.53
CA SER A 508 7.36 27.77 -9.02
C SER A 508 7.41 26.97 -10.34
N GLY A 509 6.26 26.50 -10.80
CA GLY A 509 6.13 25.66 -11.99
C GLY A 509 5.06 26.12 -12.95
N SER A 510 4.54 25.17 -13.74
CA SER A 510 3.53 25.43 -14.79
C SER A 510 2.10 25.45 -14.24
N ARG A 511 1.94 25.42 -12.91
CA ARG A 511 0.65 25.53 -12.23
C ARG A 511 -0.29 24.41 -12.68
N ASN A 512 -1.56 24.72 -12.86
CA ASN A 512 -2.56 23.73 -13.26
C ASN A 512 -2.36 23.23 -14.71
N LEU A 513 -1.65 23.98 -15.57
CA LEU A 513 -1.40 23.60 -16.95
C LEU A 513 -0.58 22.30 -17.02
N GLY A 514 0.59 22.25 -16.40
CA GLY A 514 1.44 21.06 -16.39
C GLY A 514 0.73 19.85 -15.84
N LYS A 515 -0.07 20.03 -14.78
CA LYS A 515 -0.85 18.95 -14.17
C LYS A 515 -1.82 18.33 -15.17
N GLN A 516 -2.60 19.15 -15.86
CA GLN A 516 -3.57 18.66 -16.83
C GLN A 516 -2.90 18.00 -18.04
N VAL A 517 -1.77 18.55 -18.51
CA VAL A 517 -0.98 17.96 -19.60
C VAL A 517 -0.42 16.60 -19.17
N ALA A 518 0.22 16.51 -18.01
CA ALA A 518 0.75 15.26 -17.47
C ALA A 518 -0.35 14.20 -17.29
N GLU A 519 -1.50 14.56 -16.70
CA GLU A 519 -2.64 13.66 -16.51
C GLU A 519 -3.24 13.19 -17.84
N TYR A 520 -3.36 14.07 -18.84
CA TYR A 520 -3.85 13.71 -20.17
C TYR A 520 -2.96 12.66 -20.83
N TYR A 521 -1.65 12.94 -20.88
CA TYR A 521 -0.69 12.06 -21.54
C TYR A 521 -0.44 10.77 -20.75
N GLN A 522 -0.54 10.78 -19.42
CA GLN A 522 -0.48 9.54 -18.64
C GLN A 522 -1.68 8.63 -18.92
N ASN A 523 -2.89 9.18 -18.99
CA ASN A 523 -4.07 8.39 -19.34
C ASN A 523 -3.96 7.84 -20.77
N LEU A 524 -3.42 8.63 -21.70
CA LEU A 524 -3.13 8.17 -23.05
C LEU A 524 -2.10 7.02 -23.05
N ALA A 525 -1.04 7.12 -22.27
CA ALA A 525 -0.03 6.07 -22.13
C ALA A 525 -0.64 4.77 -21.60
N ILE A 526 -1.48 4.86 -20.56
CA ILE A 526 -2.20 3.70 -20.00
C ILE A 526 -3.06 3.05 -21.08
N ASP A 527 -3.82 3.83 -21.84
CA ASP A 527 -4.68 3.29 -22.90
C ASP A 527 -3.86 2.61 -24.01
N LEU A 528 -2.75 3.22 -24.45
CA LEU A 528 -1.89 2.66 -25.49
C LEU A 528 -1.21 1.36 -25.02
N CYS A 529 -0.67 1.33 -23.79
CA CYS A 529 -0.13 0.11 -23.18
C CYS A 529 -1.20 -0.95 -22.87
N SER A 530 -2.49 -0.58 -22.91
CA SER A 530 -3.63 -1.52 -22.83
C SER A 530 -4.06 -2.03 -24.21
N GLY A 531 -3.33 -1.72 -25.29
CA GLY A 531 -3.70 -2.14 -26.65
C GLY A 531 -4.83 -1.31 -27.29
N LYS A 532 -5.14 -0.12 -26.76
CA LYS A 532 -6.20 0.75 -27.31
C LYS A 532 -5.73 1.67 -28.44
N ALA A 533 -4.60 1.37 -29.09
CA ALA A 533 -4.10 2.17 -30.22
C ALA A 533 -5.14 2.26 -31.35
N GLU A 534 -5.76 1.13 -31.71
CA GLU A 534 -6.80 1.06 -32.74
C GLU A 534 -8.02 1.93 -32.39
N TYR A 535 -8.40 2.00 -31.10
CA TYR A 535 -9.48 2.87 -30.63
C TYR A 535 -9.23 4.33 -31.00
N TYR A 536 -8.00 4.84 -30.85
CA TYR A 536 -7.67 6.22 -31.18
C TYR A 536 -7.73 6.49 -32.68
N GLU A 537 -7.26 5.54 -33.51
CA GLU A 537 -7.37 5.65 -34.97
C GLU A 537 -8.82 5.67 -35.44
N LEU A 538 -9.65 4.75 -34.94
CA LEU A 538 -11.07 4.67 -35.26
C LEU A 538 -11.82 5.92 -34.77
N ARG A 539 -11.51 6.40 -33.57
CA ARG A 539 -12.07 7.63 -33.00
C ARG A 539 -11.81 8.82 -33.94
N ASP A 540 -10.57 8.99 -34.40
CA ASP A 540 -10.18 10.11 -35.25
C ASP A 540 -10.81 10.00 -36.66
N LYS A 541 -10.94 8.78 -37.20
CA LYS A 541 -11.69 8.50 -38.44
C LYS A 541 -13.18 8.86 -38.30
N ILE A 542 -13.85 8.44 -37.22
CA ILE A 542 -15.26 8.76 -36.93
C ILE A 542 -15.45 10.27 -36.82
N ILE A 543 -14.61 10.96 -36.03
CA ILE A 543 -14.69 12.41 -35.86
C ILE A 543 -14.56 13.13 -37.21
N SER A 544 -13.60 12.72 -38.04
CA SER A 544 -13.34 13.34 -39.34
C SER A 544 -14.49 13.10 -40.33
N ALA A 545 -14.97 11.86 -40.42
CA ALA A 545 -16.12 11.51 -41.27
C ALA A 545 -17.39 12.27 -40.86
N TYR A 546 -17.74 12.26 -39.57
CA TYR A 546 -18.95 12.91 -39.07
C TYR A 546 -18.88 14.44 -39.19
N LYS A 547 -17.69 15.03 -39.07
CA LYS A 547 -17.49 16.46 -39.35
C LYS A 547 -17.70 16.79 -40.83
N LYS A 548 -17.21 15.94 -41.75
CA LYS A 548 -17.38 16.11 -43.20
C LYS A 548 -18.84 15.97 -43.62
N GLU A 549 -19.59 15.09 -42.96
CA GLU A 549 -21.03 14.85 -43.19
C GLU A 549 -21.95 15.84 -42.45
N GLY A 550 -21.42 16.81 -41.69
CA GLY A 550 -22.22 17.75 -40.90
C GLY A 550 -22.89 17.15 -39.64
N LYS A 551 -22.66 15.87 -39.33
CA LYS A 551 -23.26 15.12 -38.21
C LYS A 551 -22.55 15.32 -36.87
N ARG A 552 -22.19 16.56 -36.52
CA ARG A 552 -21.39 16.85 -35.30
C ARG A 552 -22.06 16.38 -34.00
N GLN A 553 -23.39 16.44 -33.92
CA GLN A 553 -24.15 16.05 -32.72
C GLN A 553 -24.09 14.54 -32.43
N LEU A 554 -23.87 13.70 -33.45
CA LEU A 554 -23.84 12.24 -33.30
C LEU A 554 -22.45 11.69 -32.90
N ILE A 555 -21.40 12.53 -32.96
CA ILE A 555 -20.02 12.13 -32.66
C ILE A 555 -19.93 11.56 -31.25
N GLN A 556 -20.49 12.25 -30.24
CA GLN A 556 -20.34 11.85 -28.85
C GLN A 556 -20.96 10.48 -28.57
N GLY A 557 -22.13 10.18 -29.17
CA GLY A 557 -22.77 8.88 -29.07
C GLY A 557 -21.93 7.77 -29.71
N ALA A 558 -21.44 8.01 -30.93
CA ALA A 558 -20.59 7.06 -31.66
C ALA A 558 -19.29 6.75 -30.91
N LEU A 559 -18.65 7.76 -30.31
CA LEU A 559 -17.43 7.57 -29.52
C LEU A 559 -17.70 6.80 -28.22
N LYS A 560 -18.86 6.99 -27.58
CA LYS A 560 -19.24 6.25 -26.37
C LYS A 560 -19.42 4.76 -26.66
N GLU A 561 -20.09 4.41 -27.76
CA GLU A 561 -20.25 3.01 -28.19
C GLU A 561 -18.93 2.38 -28.61
N LEU A 562 -18.07 3.14 -29.31
CA LEU A 562 -16.73 2.66 -29.64
C LEU A 562 -15.92 2.37 -28.38
N LYS A 563 -15.95 3.28 -27.38
CA LYS A 563 -15.19 3.14 -26.14
C LYS A 563 -15.56 1.87 -25.35
N LYS A 564 -16.85 1.51 -25.27
CA LYS A 564 -17.32 0.30 -24.57
C LYS A 564 -16.61 -0.98 -25.03
N LYS A 565 -16.23 -1.06 -26.31
CA LYS A 565 -15.54 -2.23 -26.88
C LYS A 565 -14.14 -2.43 -26.32
N TYR A 566 -13.52 -1.39 -25.77
CA TYR A 566 -12.13 -1.39 -25.30
C TYR A 566 -12.02 -1.14 -23.78
N ASP A 567 -13.12 -0.97 -23.04
CA ASP A 567 -13.10 -0.62 -21.62
C ASP A 567 -12.54 -1.75 -20.72
N ALA A 568 -12.65 -3.01 -21.14
CA ALA A 568 -12.13 -4.16 -20.38
C ALA A 568 -10.61 -4.35 -20.49
N LEU A 569 -9.95 -3.65 -21.42
CA LEU A 569 -8.52 -3.80 -21.65
C LEU A 569 -7.69 -3.14 -20.53
N MET A 570 -6.70 -3.87 -20.05
CA MET A 570 -5.78 -3.46 -18.98
C MET A 570 -4.35 -3.39 -19.51
N PRO A 571 -3.50 -2.52 -18.95
CA PRO A 571 -2.12 -2.40 -19.40
C PRO A 571 -1.29 -3.60 -18.98
N GLU A 572 -0.33 -3.97 -19.83
CA GLU A 572 0.66 -5.02 -19.52
C GLU A 572 1.65 -4.58 -18.43
N TYR A 573 1.87 -3.27 -18.31
CA TYR A 573 2.77 -2.64 -17.34
C TYR A 573 1.99 -2.04 -16.15
N PRO A 574 2.64 -1.82 -14.99
CA PRO A 574 2.08 -1.00 -13.94
C PRO A 574 1.58 0.34 -14.49
N ARG A 575 0.38 0.78 -14.08
CA ARG A 575 -0.28 1.98 -14.62
C ARG A 575 0.59 3.23 -14.56
N ASP A 576 1.42 3.32 -13.52
CA ASP A 576 2.32 4.45 -13.28
C ASP A 576 3.58 4.43 -14.17
N LEU A 577 3.90 3.29 -14.79
CA LEU A 577 5.06 3.08 -15.66
C LEU A 577 4.68 2.93 -17.15
N CYS A 578 3.40 3.08 -17.49
CA CYS A 578 2.95 3.09 -18.88
C CYS A 578 3.59 4.27 -19.65
N PHE A 579 4.02 4.02 -20.88
CA PHE A 579 4.82 4.95 -21.67
C PHE A 579 4.17 5.30 -23.02
N LEU A 580 4.67 6.38 -23.63
CA LEU A 580 4.36 6.82 -24.98
C LEU A 580 5.57 6.56 -25.90
N THR A 581 5.30 6.21 -27.15
CA THR A 581 6.29 6.06 -28.23
C THR A 581 5.81 6.75 -29.51
N GLY A 582 6.69 6.88 -30.50
CA GLY A 582 6.39 7.41 -31.83
C GLY A 582 5.68 8.76 -31.81
N ALA A 583 4.65 8.92 -32.65
CA ALA A 583 3.90 10.18 -32.78
C ALA A 583 3.25 10.66 -31.48
N TYR A 584 2.94 9.77 -30.53
CA TYR A 584 2.39 10.18 -29.23
C TYR A 584 3.46 10.71 -28.28
N LYS A 585 4.67 10.15 -28.33
CA LYS A 585 5.85 10.72 -27.65
C LYS A 585 6.12 12.13 -28.16
N GLU A 586 6.15 12.32 -29.48
CA GLU A 586 6.42 13.63 -30.10
C GLU A 586 5.40 14.70 -29.66
N LYS A 587 4.10 14.35 -29.65
CA LYS A 587 3.04 15.25 -29.16
C LYS A 587 3.22 15.61 -27.69
N TYR A 588 3.56 14.63 -26.84
CA TYR A 588 3.83 14.91 -25.43
C TYR A 588 5.04 15.82 -25.26
N LEU A 589 6.14 15.55 -25.96
CA LEU A 589 7.35 16.36 -25.91
C LEU A 589 7.08 17.80 -26.37
N HIS A 590 6.31 17.99 -27.44
CA HIS A 590 5.85 19.30 -27.88
C HIS A 590 5.06 20.04 -26.79
N ASP A 591 4.05 19.38 -26.21
CA ASP A 591 3.19 20.01 -25.21
C ASP A 591 3.93 20.28 -23.89
N MET A 592 4.85 19.39 -23.51
CA MET A 592 5.75 19.56 -22.38
C MET A 592 6.70 20.75 -22.58
N ASN A 593 7.20 21.00 -23.79
CA ASN A 593 7.99 22.20 -24.09
C ASN A 593 7.19 23.48 -23.80
N ILE A 594 5.95 23.53 -24.28
CA ILE A 594 5.06 24.68 -24.05
C ILE A 594 4.79 24.88 -22.54
N CYS A 595 4.64 23.79 -21.77
CA CYS A 595 4.52 23.87 -20.30
C CYS A 595 5.79 24.44 -19.64
N GLN A 596 6.99 24.08 -20.13
CA GLN A 596 8.24 24.62 -19.61
C GLN A 596 8.37 26.13 -19.89
N GLU A 597 8.05 26.55 -21.12
CA GLU A 597 8.01 27.97 -21.47
C GLU A 597 7.00 28.76 -20.62
N TYR A 598 5.82 28.17 -20.37
CA TYR A 598 4.82 28.73 -19.48
C TYR A 598 5.36 28.89 -18.05
N ALA A 599 6.07 27.89 -17.52
CA ALA A 599 6.65 27.93 -16.17
C ALA A 599 7.74 28.99 -16.04
N VAL A 600 8.59 29.14 -17.05
CA VAL A 600 9.60 30.21 -17.12
C VAL A 600 8.92 31.58 -17.13
N LEU A 601 7.93 31.78 -18.01
CA LEU A 601 7.15 33.02 -18.06
C LEU A 601 6.47 33.32 -16.73
N ASN A 602 5.92 32.31 -16.05
CA ASN A 602 5.31 32.46 -14.73
C ASN A 602 6.30 33.03 -13.70
N ARG A 603 7.50 32.45 -13.59
CA ARG A 603 8.52 32.91 -12.64
C ARG A 603 9.08 34.28 -13.00
N GLN A 604 9.37 34.53 -14.26
CA GLN A 604 9.87 35.83 -14.72
C GLN A 604 8.82 36.94 -14.56
N THR A 605 7.53 36.63 -14.71
CA THR A 605 6.45 37.58 -14.44
C THR A 605 6.42 37.95 -12.96
N MET A 606 6.54 36.97 -12.05
CA MET A 606 6.64 37.25 -10.61
C MET A 606 7.89 38.07 -10.28
N ALA A 607 9.05 37.72 -10.85
CA ALA A 607 10.29 38.44 -10.65
C ALA A 607 10.16 39.91 -11.07
N ASN A 608 9.67 40.17 -12.29
CA ASN A 608 9.44 41.53 -12.78
C ASN A 608 8.47 42.31 -11.88
N MET A 609 7.35 41.70 -11.47
CA MET A 609 6.39 42.38 -10.58
C MET A 609 7.02 42.77 -9.24
N ILE A 610 7.83 41.91 -8.64
CA ILE A 610 8.50 42.20 -7.37
C ILE A 610 9.56 43.29 -7.57
N LEU A 611 10.42 43.15 -8.58
CA LEU A 611 11.52 44.09 -8.84
C LEU A 611 11.01 45.48 -9.23
N GLU A 612 9.96 45.57 -10.06
CA GLU A 612 9.39 46.85 -10.48
C GLU A 612 8.72 47.57 -9.30
N LYS A 613 8.01 46.83 -8.43
CA LYS A 613 7.30 47.42 -7.29
C LYS A 613 8.21 47.78 -6.13
N PHE A 614 9.31 47.05 -5.95
CA PHE A 614 10.21 47.23 -4.81
C PHE A 614 11.45 48.05 -5.14
N LEU A 615 12.03 47.87 -6.33
CA LEU A 615 13.31 48.48 -6.74
C LEU A 615 13.19 49.42 -7.94
N ASP A 616 12.01 49.59 -8.53
CA ASP A 616 11.78 50.33 -9.79
C ASP A 616 12.73 49.87 -10.92
N LYS A 617 12.97 48.54 -10.97
CA LYS A 617 13.85 47.89 -11.94
C LYS A 617 13.17 46.67 -12.54
N LYS A 618 13.66 46.24 -13.70
CA LYS A 618 13.19 45.03 -14.40
C LYS A 618 14.17 43.89 -14.19
N LEU A 619 13.71 42.67 -14.42
CA LEU A 619 14.54 41.46 -14.36
C LEU A 619 15.77 41.56 -15.28
N GLU A 620 15.62 42.22 -16.43
CA GLU A 620 16.68 42.41 -17.42
C GLU A 620 17.83 43.30 -16.91
N ASP A 621 17.60 44.10 -15.86
CA ASP A 621 18.62 44.96 -15.25
C ASP A 621 19.57 44.18 -14.33
N PHE A 622 19.33 42.88 -14.14
CA PHE A 622 20.08 42.03 -13.22
C PHE A 622 20.66 40.79 -13.92
N SER A 623 21.73 40.25 -13.33
CA SER A 623 22.21 38.90 -13.64
C SER A 623 21.22 37.89 -13.04
N TYR A 624 20.68 37.00 -13.88
CA TYR A 624 19.76 35.96 -13.42
C TYR A 624 19.92 34.68 -14.23
N PHE A 625 19.51 33.55 -13.63
CA PHE A 625 19.49 32.26 -14.30
C PHE A 625 18.31 31.41 -13.82
N ASN A 626 18.03 30.33 -14.55
CA ASN A 626 16.94 29.40 -14.26
C ASN A 626 17.49 28.01 -13.99
N THR A 627 16.95 27.33 -12.98
CA THR A 627 17.28 25.94 -12.66
C THR A 627 15.98 25.12 -12.67
N ILE A 628 15.78 24.24 -13.65
CA ILE A 628 14.53 23.46 -13.83
C ILE A 628 14.76 22.03 -13.34
N HIS A 629 13.78 21.43 -12.66
CA HIS A 629 13.92 20.11 -12.03
C HIS A 629 12.89 19.04 -12.39
N ASN A 630 11.87 19.35 -13.20
CA ASN A 630 10.89 18.36 -13.69
C ASN A 630 10.66 18.51 -15.19
N TYR A 631 11.40 17.76 -16.01
CA TYR A 631 11.32 17.85 -17.48
C TYR A 631 12.08 16.71 -18.17
N ILE A 632 11.90 16.62 -19.48
CA ILE A 632 12.82 15.87 -20.35
C ILE A 632 13.58 16.88 -21.16
N ASN A 633 14.90 16.79 -21.14
CA ASN A 633 15.74 17.69 -21.91
C ASN A 633 15.79 17.23 -23.38
N PHE A 634 15.50 18.15 -24.30
CA PHE A 634 15.44 17.85 -25.73
C PHE A 634 16.81 17.63 -26.36
N LYS A 635 17.89 18.10 -25.72
CA LYS A 635 19.25 17.94 -26.21
C LYS A 635 19.77 16.50 -26.04
N ASP A 636 19.44 15.88 -24.93
CA ASP A 636 20.04 14.62 -24.45
C ASP A 636 19.00 13.52 -24.18
N ASN A 637 17.70 13.81 -24.32
CA ASN A 637 16.57 12.93 -23.98
C ASN A 637 16.55 12.47 -22.50
N ILE A 638 17.32 13.14 -21.63
CA ILE A 638 17.42 12.79 -20.21
C ILE A 638 16.18 13.31 -19.49
N ILE A 639 15.46 12.37 -18.89
CA ILE A 639 14.35 12.61 -17.98
C ILE A 639 14.93 13.05 -16.65
N ARG A 640 14.42 14.15 -16.10
CA ARG A 640 14.78 14.66 -14.77
C ARG A 640 13.52 14.88 -13.95
N LYS A 641 13.44 14.20 -12.79
CA LYS A 641 12.33 14.33 -11.84
C LYS A 641 12.88 14.64 -10.45
N GLY A 642 12.69 15.88 -10.01
CA GLY A 642 13.39 16.45 -8.86
C GLY A 642 14.90 16.23 -8.97
N SER A 643 15.44 16.54 -10.14
CA SER A 643 16.87 16.56 -10.42
C SER A 643 17.12 17.66 -11.44
N ILE A 644 18.27 18.32 -11.38
CA ILE A 644 18.58 19.48 -12.21
C ILE A 644 19.65 19.12 -13.24
N SER A 645 19.75 19.91 -14.31
CA SER A 645 20.90 19.82 -15.21
C SER A 645 22.16 20.33 -14.50
N ALA A 646 23.30 19.71 -14.79
CA ALA A 646 24.60 20.06 -14.24
C ALA A 646 25.69 19.87 -15.31
N TYR A 647 25.47 20.40 -16.51
CA TYR A 647 26.50 20.43 -17.54
C TYR A 647 27.72 21.25 -17.09
N GLU A 648 28.88 20.97 -17.70
CA GLU A 648 30.12 21.66 -17.36
C GLU A 648 29.95 23.19 -17.49
N GLY A 649 30.18 23.90 -16.38
CA GLY A 649 30.08 25.36 -16.31
C GLY A 649 28.64 25.92 -16.17
N GLU A 650 27.62 25.08 -16.15
CA GLU A 650 26.22 25.51 -15.98
C GLU A 650 25.98 26.00 -14.55
N ARG A 651 25.49 27.24 -14.38
CA ARG A 651 25.13 27.79 -13.06
C ARG A 651 23.82 27.16 -12.57
N VAL A 652 23.84 26.69 -11.33
CA VAL A 652 22.69 26.02 -10.71
C VAL A 652 22.46 26.51 -9.29
N LEU A 653 21.20 26.43 -8.86
CA LEU A 653 20.79 26.67 -7.48
C LEU A 653 20.07 25.43 -6.94
N ILE A 654 20.52 24.93 -5.79
CA ILE A 654 19.96 23.77 -5.09
C ILE A 654 19.33 24.25 -3.77
N PRO A 655 18.00 24.43 -3.69
CA PRO A 655 17.31 24.85 -2.46
C PRO A 655 17.28 23.74 -1.41
N ILE A 656 17.59 24.09 -0.17
CA ILE A 656 17.66 23.13 0.95
C ILE A 656 16.37 23.17 1.75
N ASN A 657 16.15 24.26 2.50
CA ASN A 657 14.93 24.50 3.27
C ASN A 657 14.86 25.98 3.67
N MET A 658 13.76 26.37 4.31
CA MET A 658 13.46 27.77 4.68
C MET A 658 14.44 28.39 5.69
N ARG A 659 15.30 27.60 6.34
CA ARG A 659 16.29 28.05 7.32
C ARG A 659 17.71 28.05 6.76
N ASP A 660 18.08 26.93 6.12
CA ASP A 660 19.45 26.69 5.69
C ASP A 660 19.74 27.32 4.32
N GLY A 661 18.71 27.71 3.57
CA GLY A 661 18.81 28.45 2.32
C GLY A 661 19.11 27.57 1.12
N SER A 662 20.03 28.03 0.29
CA SER A 662 20.33 27.42 -1.00
C SER A 662 21.83 27.31 -1.27
N ILE A 663 22.21 26.35 -2.10
CA ILE A 663 23.58 26.17 -2.59
C ILE A 663 23.66 26.74 -4.01
N LEU A 664 24.54 27.71 -4.23
CA LEU A 664 24.94 28.16 -5.56
C LEU A 664 26.14 27.34 -6.02
N ALA A 665 26.02 26.72 -7.19
CA ALA A 665 27.07 25.85 -7.72
C ALA A 665 27.18 25.96 -9.25
N VAL A 666 28.23 25.34 -9.79
CA VAL A 666 28.39 25.13 -11.23
C VAL A 666 28.52 23.64 -11.54
N GLY A 667 27.86 23.19 -12.59
CA GLY A 667 27.92 21.79 -13.01
C GLY A 667 29.32 21.36 -13.45
N LEU A 668 29.68 20.12 -13.13
CA LEU A 668 30.93 19.49 -13.55
C LEU A 668 30.79 18.67 -14.83
N GLY A 669 29.57 18.49 -15.34
CA GLY A 669 29.33 17.74 -16.58
C GLY A 669 29.59 16.25 -16.45
N ASN A 670 29.38 15.66 -15.27
CA ASN A 670 29.68 14.26 -15.00
C ASN A 670 28.73 13.31 -15.76
N PRO A 671 29.21 12.50 -16.72
CA PRO A 671 28.37 11.58 -17.49
C PRO A 671 27.76 10.47 -16.63
N ASP A 672 28.39 10.07 -15.52
CA ASP A 672 27.86 9.04 -14.61
C ASP A 672 26.61 9.49 -13.87
N TRP A 673 26.50 10.78 -13.63
CA TRP A 673 25.34 11.43 -13.04
C TRP A 673 24.30 11.84 -14.07
N ASN A 674 24.38 11.35 -15.31
CA ASN A 674 23.53 11.80 -16.41
C ASN A 674 23.57 13.34 -16.58
N TYR A 675 24.74 13.96 -16.40
CA TYR A 675 24.92 15.41 -16.43
C TYR A 675 23.91 16.14 -15.53
N SER A 676 23.66 15.60 -14.34
CA SER A 676 22.61 16.05 -13.43
C SER A 676 23.10 16.18 -12.00
N ALA A 677 22.34 16.91 -11.19
CA ALA A 677 22.56 17.12 -9.76
C ALA A 677 21.23 17.06 -9.00
N PRO A 678 21.22 16.94 -7.66
CA PRO A 678 19.98 17.02 -6.89
C PRO A 678 19.30 18.38 -7.05
N HIS A 679 17.97 18.39 -6.94
CA HIS A 679 17.20 19.63 -6.98
C HIS A 679 17.00 20.28 -5.62
N GLY A 680 17.27 19.56 -4.52
CA GLY A 680 17.17 20.13 -3.19
C GLY A 680 17.68 19.21 -2.10
N ALA A 681 17.14 19.35 -0.89
CA ALA A 681 17.50 18.48 0.24
C ALA A 681 16.79 17.12 0.24
N GLY A 682 15.62 17.02 -0.37
CA GLY A 682 14.75 15.86 -0.21
C GLY A 682 14.07 15.82 1.17
N ARG A 683 12.93 15.13 1.25
CA ARG A 683 12.12 15.08 2.48
C ARG A 683 12.50 13.87 3.33
N LEU A 684 12.56 14.06 4.65
CA LEU A 684 12.70 12.97 5.64
C LEU A 684 11.36 12.34 6.01
N MET A 685 10.26 13.07 5.77
CA MET A 685 8.92 12.61 6.11
C MET A 685 7.87 13.18 5.16
N SER A 686 6.75 12.45 5.03
CA SER A 686 5.60 12.88 4.24
C SER A 686 4.99 14.16 4.81
N ARG A 687 4.22 14.89 3.98
CA ARG A 687 3.52 16.10 4.43
C ARG A 687 2.56 15.84 5.59
N SER A 688 1.81 14.73 5.55
CA SER A 688 0.91 14.34 6.63
C SER A 688 1.68 14.06 7.92
N LYS A 689 2.75 13.26 7.83
CA LYS A 689 3.58 12.93 9.00
C LYS A 689 4.22 14.18 9.62
N ALA A 690 4.68 15.12 8.79
CA ALA A 690 5.21 16.39 9.27
C ALA A 690 4.16 17.19 10.07
N LYS A 691 2.90 17.24 9.61
CA LYS A 691 1.81 17.91 10.35
C LYS A 691 1.44 17.21 11.65
N GLU A 692 1.61 15.89 11.72
CA GLU A 692 1.32 15.10 12.91
C GLU A 692 2.43 15.18 13.97
N SER A 693 3.71 15.23 13.54
CA SER A 693 4.85 15.08 14.44
C SER A 693 5.56 16.39 14.82
N LEU A 694 5.47 17.43 13.99
CA LEU A 694 6.16 18.69 14.23
C LEU A 694 5.24 19.65 14.99
N THR A 695 5.83 20.54 15.78
CA THR A 695 5.09 21.58 16.51
C THR A 695 5.33 22.94 15.88
N LEU A 696 4.35 23.85 16.01
CA LEU A 696 4.50 25.22 15.54
C LEU A 696 5.60 25.97 16.32
N GLU A 697 5.74 25.68 17.63
CA GLU A 697 6.78 26.28 18.47
C GLU A 697 8.19 25.93 17.99
N ASP A 698 8.44 24.65 17.69
CA ASP A 698 9.73 24.22 17.13
C ASP A 698 9.99 24.83 15.74
N TYR A 699 8.93 25.01 14.95
CA TYR A 699 9.02 25.64 13.64
C TYR A 699 9.37 27.13 13.76
N GLU A 700 8.67 27.89 14.60
CA GLU A 700 8.98 29.31 14.88
C GLU A 700 10.41 29.48 15.37
N LYS A 701 10.82 28.65 16.34
CA LYS A 701 12.18 28.65 16.87
C LYS A 701 13.23 28.35 15.80
N SER A 702 12.95 27.42 14.89
CA SER A 702 13.87 27.08 13.81
C SER A 702 14.08 28.20 12.78
N MET A 703 13.14 29.14 12.71
CA MET A 703 13.13 30.26 11.77
C MET A 703 13.61 31.58 12.41
N GLU A 704 14.11 31.54 13.65
CA GLU A 704 14.61 32.72 14.35
C GLU A 704 15.72 33.43 13.54
N GLY A 705 15.57 34.74 13.35
CA GLY A 705 16.47 35.56 12.52
C GLY A 705 16.10 35.64 11.04
N ILE A 706 15.06 34.95 10.60
CA ILE A 706 14.55 34.99 9.21
C ILE A 706 13.16 35.63 9.22
N PHE A 707 12.98 36.69 8.44
CA PHE A 707 11.67 37.31 8.34
C PHE A 707 10.73 36.40 7.52
N SER A 708 9.69 35.89 8.14
CA SER A 708 8.65 35.14 7.44
C SER A 708 7.29 35.35 8.09
N THR A 709 6.30 35.69 7.28
CA THR A 709 4.88 35.72 7.69
C THR A 709 4.16 34.42 7.33
N SER A 710 4.91 33.43 6.85
CA SER A 710 4.41 32.14 6.39
C SER A 710 4.56 31.03 7.44
N VAL A 711 5.20 31.29 8.58
CA VAL A 711 5.30 30.33 9.70
C VAL A 711 3.94 30.24 10.41
N ASN A 712 3.19 29.17 10.14
CA ASN A 712 1.89 28.89 10.74
C ASN A 712 1.52 27.41 10.52
N GLU A 713 0.40 26.96 11.09
CA GLU A 713 -0.06 25.57 10.98
C GLU A 713 -0.25 25.09 9.53
N SER A 714 -0.64 25.99 8.61
CA SER A 714 -0.92 25.61 7.22
C SER A 714 0.33 25.24 6.43
N THR A 715 1.50 25.72 6.86
CA THR A 715 2.82 25.49 6.23
C THR A 715 3.73 24.58 7.07
N LEU A 716 3.20 23.98 8.13
CA LEU A 716 3.96 23.12 9.04
C LEU A 716 4.57 21.90 8.31
N ASP A 717 3.94 21.42 7.23
CA ASP A 717 4.48 20.35 6.39
C ASP A 717 5.74 20.76 5.61
N GLU A 718 6.09 22.03 5.63
CA GLU A 718 7.21 22.61 4.90
C GLU A 718 8.29 23.16 5.84
N ALA A 719 8.17 22.90 7.16
CA ALA A 719 9.14 23.29 8.17
C ALA A 719 10.54 22.70 7.89
N PRO A 720 11.64 23.38 8.29
CA PRO A 720 13.02 22.92 8.05
C PRO A 720 13.30 21.48 8.50
N MET A 721 12.66 21.06 9.60
CA MET A 721 12.81 19.72 10.19
C MET A 721 12.23 18.59 9.32
N ALA A 722 11.40 18.91 8.33
CA ALA A 722 10.84 17.93 7.40
C ALA A 722 11.83 17.52 6.28
N TYR A 723 12.96 18.22 6.17
CA TYR A 723 13.94 18.07 5.09
C TYR A 723 15.26 17.48 5.60
N LYS A 724 16.02 16.84 4.69
CA LYS A 724 17.36 16.34 5.04
C LYS A 724 18.30 17.51 5.40
N PRO A 725 19.28 17.31 6.29
CA PRO A 725 20.26 18.34 6.59
C PRO A 725 21.11 18.71 5.38
N MET A 726 21.49 19.98 5.26
CA MET A 726 22.35 20.47 4.17
C MET A 726 23.67 19.70 4.05
N GLY A 727 24.27 19.32 5.19
CA GLY A 727 25.53 18.58 5.22
C GLY A 727 25.47 17.25 4.47
N GLU A 728 24.35 16.53 4.56
CA GLU A 728 24.16 15.25 3.86
C GLU A 728 24.15 15.43 2.33
N ILE A 729 23.66 16.56 1.84
CA ILE A 729 23.70 16.88 0.41
C ILE A 729 25.10 17.31 -0.02
N ILE A 730 25.73 18.24 0.69
CA ILE A 730 27.09 18.73 0.37
C ILE A 730 28.08 17.57 0.27
N ASP A 731 27.95 16.61 1.18
CA ASP A 731 28.80 15.44 1.29
C ASP A 731 28.69 14.47 0.11
N ASN A 732 27.59 14.52 -0.65
CA ASN A 732 27.26 13.58 -1.72
C ASN A 732 27.29 14.20 -3.13
N ILE A 733 27.32 15.54 -3.28
CA ILE A 733 27.21 16.21 -4.60
C ILE A 733 28.53 16.62 -5.25
N GLN A 734 29.66 16.33 -4.61
CA GLN A 734 30.99 16.83 -5.01
C GLN A 734 31.40 16.39 -6.43
N ASP A 735 30.92 15.22 -6.88
CA ASP A 735 31.19 14.69 -8.22
C ASP A 735 30.26 15.28 -9.30
N ALA A 736 29.17 15.95 -8.91
CA ALA A 736 28.17 16.51 -9.82
C ALA A 736 28.35 18.01 -10.03
N VAL A 737 28.68 18.75 -8.96
CA VAL A 737 28.77 20.21 -8.98
C VAL A 737 29.95 20.71 -8.15
N LYS A 738 30.51 21.84 -8.56
CA LYS A 738 31.43 22.66 -7.77
C LYS A 738 30.65 23.75 -7.06
N ILE A 739 30.60 23.70 -5.73
CA ILE A 739 29.96 24.71 -4.90
C ILE A 739 30.70 26.04 -5.05
N LEU A 740 29.96 27.11 -5.35
CA LEU A 740 30.46 28.48 -5.41
C LEU A 740 30.22 29.23 -4.11
N LYS A 741 28.97 29.23 -3.64
CA LYS A 741 28.52 29.98 -2.45
C LYS A 741 27.38 29.26 -1.76
N LEU A 742 27.27 29.47 -0.46
CA LEU A 742 26.07 29.16 0.32
C LEU A 742 25.34 30.47 0.56
N ILE A 743 24.04 30.51 0.27
CA ILE A 743 23.22 31.70 0.46
C ILE A 743 22.15 31.38 1.50
N LYS A 744 22.02 32.24 2.51
CA LYS A 744 21.14 32.02 3.66
C LYS A 744 19.95 32.99 3.62
N PRO A 745 18.75 32.54 3.98
CA PRO A 745 17.57 33.35 3.89
C PRO A 745 17.57 34.45 4.94
N ILE A 746 17.16 35.63 4.51
CA ILE A 746 16.77 36.74 5.40
C ILE A 746 15.28 37.01 5.30
N TYR A 747 14.65 36.61 4.20
CA TYR A 747 13.22 36.69 3.97
C TYR A 747 12.73 35.39 3.34
N ASN A 748 11.65 34.81 3.85
CA ASN A 748 11.01 33.66 3.23
C ASN A 748 9.49 33.81 3.19
N PHE A 749 8.92 33.65 2.00
CA PHE A 749 7.49 33.57 1.77
C PHE A 749 7.10 32.26 1.12
N LYS A 750 6.22 31.54 1.83
CA LYS A 750 5.64 30.28 1.38
C LYS A 750 4.13 30.37 1.47
N ALA A 751 3.45 29.80 0.48
CA ALA A 751 2.00 29.78 0.51
C ALA A 751 1.49 28.50 1.18
N GLY A 752 0.54 28.65 2.10
CA GLY A 752 -0.29 27.54 2.55
C GLY A 752 -1.13 26.95 1.41
N ILE A 753 -1.75 25.80 1.67
CA ILE A 753 -2.66 25.11 0.74
C ILE A 753 -3.90 25.95 0.46
#